data_AF-A0A9D5ZXF4-F1
#
_entry.id   AF-A0A9D5ZXF4-F1
#
_cell.length_a   1.000
_cell.length_b   1.000
_cell.length_c   1.000
_cell.angle_alpha   90.00
_cell.angle_beta   90.00
_cell.angle_gamma   90.00
#
_symmetry.space_group_name_H-M   'P 1'
#
loop_
_entity.id
_entity.type
_entity.pdbx_description
1 polymer ?
#
loop_
_entity_poly.entity_id
_entity_poly.type
_entity_poly.pdbx_seq_one_letter_code
_entity_poly.pdbx_strand_id
1 'polypeptide(L)'
;MNRIKILLYIIVLAAIVYMPESALSEMTEPPPPQVRGTVDIDSMIKQVKASPTDQSNMKQRMDTLTLWAQSMMTKGVSVDSVLPQQKGRGLESLSQENPSEACKMIDAIYADVEKFIGGSGDTTKSVSAQSPPPNAPAKDDISNLLIQSKTQSTTAENLNARIAVLSLWAQSMVARGVNIDSVFSKEKSHRLDDLRKSSPADAAALLDTILKELDKFLSSHPEQTTGSVKSPMGNPTSMMLQDEIDKIRKEVKTSQTNSSNVKTRAIALKSWAESLSGKNKYADKIYTIETGLFIMVQQRENPEKAYGLVDKTFADLERAVDPKTDWNAVKAEKHAPQAKKFVPAVLSVNAAEARVSESVPRYATGALVTNFSTAFDSETVRVVNGKINLSVGSVPVIVETSANAGATCTATANGSPFGILDVEERLDRLNSDFYAGKFASDVGYKWMRFLGPPSAQYMIYLRGGMNLQAGEAYLTQLNTLYENAMNRGVSVLVTINPSTGDARPPQKAGVFTQADVSGYSEFLRALIRKLPKVKHFTMETEVDASWKPADYALALATTKKVFNQQCPDCKLYTGGYINPEGTFFEEVFDNLKKLNAKNSFDAFGLWHAFDMFLGVKRGGIDKFELIKTQYKKSRELLNRYGYANMPVFLGETSYPCDTHNPFTKGYSETNQAANLVKTYATVISLGAFRVFWSNIHDYHFYAGGYSIFDFSGLINNPENDGLSSKKLAYYSYKNLAQKLSCFEAAKTSEVNAGPGVTAYRFEKGGKELYIVWANNAD
;
A
#
# COMPACT_ATOMS: atom_id res chain seq x y z
N MET A 1 3.88 39.18 -39.09
CA MET A 1 3.73 38.44 -37.81
C MET A 1 4.96 38.46 -36.91
N ASN A 2 6.18 38.17 -37.39
CA ASN A 2 7.37 38.08 -36.50
C ASN A 2 7.83 39.41 -35.88
N ARG A 3 7.61 40.56 -36.54
CA ARG A 3 7.97 41.88 -35.96
C ARG A 3 7.07 42.30 -34.79
N ILE A 4 5.80 41.87 -34.79
CA ILE A 4 4.85 42.16 -33.70
C ILE A 4 5.19 41.33 -32.45
N LYS A 5 5.65 40.08 -32.62
CA LYS A 5 6.12 39.24 -31.50
C LYS A 5 7.38 39.78 -30.84
N ILE A 6 8.32 40.30 -31.63
CA ILE A 6 9.56 40.92 -31.12
C ILE A 6 9.23 42.23 -30.39
N LEU A 7 8.31 43.05 -30.91
CA LEU A 7 7.87 44.27 -30.25
C LEU A 7 7.17 43.98 -28.91
N LEU A 8 6.31 42.95 -28.86
CA LEU A 8 5.68 42.48 -27.61
C LEU A 8 6.69 41.98 -26.58
N TYR A 9 7.72 41.25 -27.01
CA TYR A 9 8.78 40.79 -26.10
C TYR A 9 9.60 41.94 -25.51
N ILE A 10 9.90 42.96 -26.32
CA ILE A 10 10.63 44.15 -25.87
C ILE A 10 9.78 44.98 -24.91
N ILE A 11 8.47 45.10 -25.14
CA ILE A 11 7.55 45.81 -24.24
C ILE A 11 7.42 45.07 -22.89
N VAL A 12 7.35 43.74 -22.90
CA VAL A 12 7.30 42.93 -21.67
C VAL A 12 8.60 43.03 -20.89
N LEU A 13 9.76 42.98 -21.56
CA LEU A 13 11.06 43.14 -20.89
C LEU A 13 11.27 44.57 -20.36
N ALA A 14 10.85 45.59 -21.10
CA ALA A 14 10.89 46.98 -20.63
C ALA A 14 9.97 47.21 -19.43
N ALA A 15 8.79 46.57 -19.38
CA ALA A 15 7.90 46.63 -18.24
C ALA A 15 8.49 45.97 -16.98
N ILE A 16 9.26 44.88 -17.13
CA ILE A 16 9.90 44.20 -16.00
C ILE A 16 11.09 45.02 -15.44
N VAL A 17 11.84 45.71 -16.30
CA VAL A 17 13.01 46.51 -15.90
C VAL A 17 12.62 47.83 -15.21
N TYR A 18 11.43 48.37 -15.48
CA TYR A 18 10.96 49.65 -14.93
C TYR A 18 9.90 49.53 -13.82
N MET A 19 9.65 48.32 -13.30
CA MET A 19 8.77 48.17 -12.14
C MET A 19 9.47 48.66 -10.86
N PRO A 20 8.84 49.55 -10.07
CA PRO A 20 9.36 49.91 -8.76
C PRO A 20 9.46 48.68 -7.86
N GLU A 21 10.49 48.63 -7.02
CA GLU A 21 10.83 47.48 -6.15
C GLU A 21 9.64 47.03 -5.26
N SER A 22 8.73 47.94 -4.95
CA SER A 22 7.47 47.66 -4.23
C SER A 22 6.49 46.77 -5.02
N ALA A 23 6.48 46.85 -6.35
CA ALA A 23 5.61 46.02 -7.20
C ALA A 23 6.15 44.58 -7.38
N LEU A 24 7.47 44.38 -7.26
CA LEU A 24 8.09 43.05 -7.26
C LEU A 24 7.83 42.29 -5.96
N SER A 25 7.68 43.00 -4.83
CA SER A 25 7.31 42.42 -3.54
C SER A 25 5.90 41.82 -3.54
N GLU A 26 4.95 42.44 -4.25
CA GLU A 26 3.56 41.95 -4.33
C GLU A 26 3.39 40.76 -5.28
N MET A 27 4.37 40.48 -6.16
CA MET A 27 4.33 39.34 -7.09
C MET A 27 5.00 38.07 -6.53
N THR A 28 5.69 38.16 -5.39
CA THR A 28 6.37 37.02 -4.73
C THR A 28 5.60 36.37 -3.60
N GLU A 29 4.48 36.97 -3.16
CA GLU A 29 3.60 36.27 -2.22
C GLU A 29 2.75 35.26 -2.98
N PRO A 30 2.81 33.96 -2.63
CA PRO A 30 1.84 33.01 -3.17
C PRO A 30 0.45 33.55 -2.87
N PRO A 31 -0.53 33.39 -3.79
CA PRO A 31 -1.90 33.80 -3.49
C PRO A 31 -2.29 33.18 -2.14
N PRO A 32 -2.92 33.95 -1.23
CA PRO A 32 -3.34 33.41 0.04
C PRO A 32 -4.08 32.12 -0.25
N PRO A 33 -3.79 31.02 0.48
CA PRO A 33 -4.40 29.73 0.22
C PRO A 33 -5.89 29.99 0.08
N GLN A 34 -6.46 29.62 -1.08
CA GLN A 34 -7.89 29.71 -1.27
C GLN A 34 -8.48 28.97 -0.08
N VAL A 35 -9.01 29.73 0.88
CA VAL A 35 -9.77 29.19 1.99
C VAL A 35 -10.89 28.47 1.28
N ARG A 36 -10.83 27.13 1.22
CA ARG A 36 -11.96 26.32 0.79
C ARG A 36 -13.11 26.87 1.58
N GLY A 37 -14.06 27.50 0.89
CA GLY A 37 -15.18 28.18 1.53
C GLY A 37 -15.70 27.23 2.59
N THR A 38 -15.76 27.70 3.83
CA THR A 38 -16.40 26.95 4.91
C THR A 38 -17.74 26.51 4.37
N VAL A 39 -17.90 25.20 4.21
CA VAL A 39 -19.11 24.61 3.67
C VAL A 39 -20.25 25.10 4.56
N ASP A 40 -21.09 25.97 4.02
CA ASP A 40 -22.25 26.51 4.72
C ASP A 40 -23.31 25.40 4.77
N ILE A 41 -23.23 24.63 5.86
CA ILE A 41 -24.14 23.52 6.14
C ILE A 41 -25.59 24.00 6.14
N ASP A 42 -25.86 25.22 6.61
CA ASP A 42 -27.22 25.77 6.65
C ASP A 42 -27.75 26.06 5.24
N SER A 43 -26.89 26.56 4.35
CA SER A 43 -27.21 26.70 2.92
C SER A 43 -27.47 25.34 2.25
N MET A 44 -26.68 24.32 2.57
CA MET A 44 -26.89 22.96 2.03
C MET A 44 -28.19 22.34 2.52
N ILE A 45 -28.50 22.47 3.82
CA ILE A 45 -29.78 22.04 4.40
C ILE A 45 -30.94 22.76 3.73
N LYS A 46 -30.83 24.07 3.50
CA LYS A 46 -31.86 24.86 2.84
C LYS A 46 -32.09 24.42 1.39
N GLN A 47 -31.04 24.11 0.64
CA GLN A 47 -31.14 23.55 -0.71
C GLN A 47 -31.79 22.17 -0.71
N VAL A 48 -31.46 21.34 0.28
CA VAL A 48 -32.06 20.00 0.42
C VAL A 48 -33.55 20.09 0.73
N LYS A 49 -33.97 21.04 1.57
CA LYS A 49 -35.39 21.26 1.92
C LYS A 49 -36.22 21.85 0.78
N ALA A 50 -35.60 22.52 -0.16
CA ALA A 50 -36.32 23.25 -1.21
C ALA A 50 -36.99 22.34 -2.26
N SER A 51 -36.54 21.08 -2.39
CA SER A 51 -37.12 20.12 -3.31
C SER A 51 -36.89 18.68 -2.83
N PRO A 52 -37.79 17.73 -3.15
CA PRO A 52 -37.51 16.30 -2.96
C PRO A 52 -36.31 15.84 -3.81
N THR A 53 -35.72 14.72 -3.45
CA THR A 53 -34.69 14.09 -4.29
C THR A 53 -35.35 13.48 -5.52
N ASP A 54 -34.80 13.77 -6.70
CA ASP A 54 -35.20 13.20 -7.97
C ASP A 54 -33.96 12.79 -8.77
N GLN A 55 -34.15 12.11 -9.91
CA GLN A 55 -33.02 11.62 -10.71
C GLN A 55 -32.09 12.73 -11.20
N SER A 56 -32.59 13.96 -11.41
CA SER A 56 -31.80 15.08 -11.90
C SER A 56 -30.87 15.66 -10.84
N ASN A 57 -31.22 15.53 -9.56
CA ASN A 57 -30.45 16.06 -8.43
C ASN A 57 -29.86 14.98 -7.49
N MET A 58 -30.16 13.70 -7.72
CA MET A 58 -29.76 12.55 -6.89
C MET A 58 -28.27 12.53 -6.57
N LYS A 59 -27.41 12.69 -7.58
CA LYS A 59 -25.95 12.69 -7.38
C LYS A 59 -25.49 13.84 -6.47
N GLN A 60 -25.99 15.06 -6.73
CA GLN A 60 -25.69 16.23 -5.91
C GLN A 60 -26.14 16.02 -4.46
N ARG A 61 -27.30 15.39 -4.25
CA ARG A 61 -27.84 15.06 -2.92
C ARG A 61 -26.99 14.02 -2.21
N MET A 62 -26.53 12.98 -2.89
CA MET A 62 -25.60 12.00 -2.30
C MET A 62 -24.28 12.65 -1.89
N ASP A 63 -23.69 13.47 -2.76
CA ASP A 63 -22.45 14.20 -2.47
C ASP A 63 -22.63 15.13 -1.25
N THR A 64 -23.77 15.82 -1.18
CA THR A 64 -24.15 16.72 -0.08
C THR A 64 -24.29 15.96 1.25
N LEU A 65 -24.93 14.79 1.22
CA LEU A 65 -25.08 13.92 2.39
C LEU A 65 -23.73 13.40 2.90
N THR A 66 -22.82 13.02 1.99
CA THR A 66 -21.46 12.60 2.34
C THR A 66 -20.67 13.73 3.00
N LEU A 67 -20.72 14.94 2.46
CA LEU A 67 -20.06 16.11 3.05
C LEU A 67 -20.63 16.45 4.43
N TRP A 68 -21.95 16.32 4.62
CA TRP A 68 -22.58 16.56 5.91
C TRP A 68 -22.16 15.53 6.96
N ALA A 69 -22.12 14.25 6.61
CA ALA A 69 -21.61 13.17 7.44
C ALA A 69 -20.15 13.40 7.83
N GLN A 70 -19.29 13.76 6.87
CA GLN A 70 -17.89 14.09 7.13
C GLN A 70 -17.74 15.27 8.09
N SER A 71 -18.54 16.32 7.90
CA SER A 71 -18.51 17.47 8.81
C SER A 71 -18.90 17.08 10.24
N MET A 72 -19.93 16.25 10.41
CA MET A 72 -20.31 15.73 11.73
C MET A 72 -19.20 14.91 12.38
N MET A 73 -18.56 14.01 11.63
CA MET A 73 -17.43 13.22 12.13
C MET A 73 -16.23 14.09 12.52
N THR A 74 -15.91 15.13 11.76
CA THR A 74 -14.84 16.08 12.13
C THR A 74 -15.14 16.86 13.41
N LYS A 75 -16.42 16.97 13.79
CA LYS A 75 -16.87 17.57 15.05
C LYS A 75 -17.04 16.53 16.17
N GLY A 76 -16.60 15.28 15.97
CA GLY A 76 -16.69 14.20 16.96
C GLY A 76 -18.07 13.58 17.10
N VAL A 77 -18.99 13.83 16.15
CA VAL A 77 -20.34 13.25 16.15
C VAL A 77 -20.35 12.03 15.23
N SER A 78 -20.56 10.83 15.79
CA SER A 78 -20.79 9.63 14.99
C SER A 78 -22.17 9.72 14.31
N VAL A 79 -22.20 9.38 13.03
CA VAL A 79 -23.42 9.31 12.21
C VAL A 79 -23.89 7.88 11.98
N ASP A 80 -23.27 6.88 12.60
CA ASP A 80 -23.51 5.46 12.31
C ASP A 80 -24.96 5.04 12.60
N SER A 81 -25.65 5.73 13.50
CA SER A 81 -27.06 5.48 13.83
C SER A 81 -28.04 5.92 12.72
N VAL A 82 -27.64 6.87 11.86
CA VAL A 82 -28.49 7.47 10.81
C VAL A 82 -28.00 7.15 9.40
N LEU A 83 -26.68 7.00 9.23
CA LEU A 83 -26.04 6.62 7.98
C LEU A 83 -24.97 5.53 8.24
N PRO A 84 -25.38 4.29 8.57
CA PRO A 84 -24.43 3.18 8.68
C PRO A 84 -23.65 3.00 7.37
N GLN A 85 -22.38 2.64 7.45
CA GLN A 85 -21.52 2.43 6.28
C GLN A 85 -22.13 1.45 5.25
N GLN A 86 -22.86 0.44 5.71
CA GLN A 86 -23.59 -0.50 4.84
C GLN A 86 -24.72 0.17 4.06
N LYS A 87 -25.48 1.09 4.70
CA LYS A 87 -26.55 1.87 4.06
C LYS A 87 -25.96 2.83 3.03
N GLY A 88 -24.81 3.46 3.33
CA GLY A 88 -24.08 4.31 2.39
C GLY A 88 -23.61 3.56 1.12
N ARG A 89 -23.01 2.38 1.28
CA ARG A 89 -22.61 1.53 0.14
C ARG A 89 -23.81 1.01 -0.66
N GLY A 90 -24.87 0.58 0.02
CA GLY A 90 -26.09 0.11 -0.63
C GLY A 90 -26.77 1.20 -1.46
N LEU A 91 -26.67 2.46 -1.05
CA LEU A 91 -27.28 3.58 -1.75
C LEU A 91 -26.64 3.83 -3.13
N GLU A 92 -25.33 3.63 -3.28
CA GLU A 92 -24.65 3.79 -4.57
C GLU A 92 -25.09 2.72 -5.58
N SER A 93 -25.12 1.45 -5.18
CA SER A 93 -25.70 0.37 -6.00
C SER A 93 -27.17 0.62 -6.32
N LEU A 94 -27.97 1.02 -5.32
CA LEU A 94 -29.40 1.30 -5.50
C LEU A 94 -29.63 2.47 -6.47
N SER A 95 -28.75 3.47 -6.49
CA SER A 95 -28.86 4.61 -7.41
C SER A 95 -28.71 4.21 -8.88
N GLN A 96 -28.00 3.10 -9.16
CA GLN A 96 -27.81 2.57 -10.50
C GLN A 96 -28.92 1.58 -10.87
N GLU A 97 -29.32 0.73 -9.93
CA GLU A 97 -30.28 -0.36 -10.15
C GLU A 97 -31.73 0.11 -10.10
N ASN A 98 -32.05 1.02 -9.18
CA ASN A 98 -33.40 1.56 -8.98
C ASN A 98 -33.35 3.03 -8.51
N PRO A 99 -33.12 3.97 -9.45
CA PRO A 99 -32.95 5.40 -9.13
C PRO A 99 -34.13 5.99 -8.35
N SER A 100 -35.36 5.53 -8.61
CA SER A 100 -36.54 6.03 -7.90
C SER A 100 -36.54 5.64 -6.43
N GLU A 101 -36.07 4.43 -6.10
CA GLU A 101 -35.97 3.96 -4.73
C GLU A 101 -34.78 4.59 -4.00
N ALA A 102 -33.67 4.80 -4.71
CA ALA A 102 -32.53 5.55 -4.19
C ALA A 102 -32.92 6.99 -3.80
N CYS A 103 -33.73 7.69 -4.61
CA CYS A 103 -34.23 9.02 -4.29
C CYS A 103 -35.02 9.03 -2.97
N LYS A 104 -35.93 8.06 -2.75
CA LYS A 104 -36.67 7.93 -1.50
C LYS A 104 -35.75 7.64 -0.31
N MET A 105 -34.76 6.76 -0.51
CA MET A 105 -33.80 6.42 0.54
C MET A 105 -32.93 7.62 0.92
N ILE A 106 -32.51 8.44 -0.04
CA ILE A 106 -31.78 9.69 0.21
C ILE A 106 -32.63 10.64 1.06
N ASP A 107 -33.89 10.88 0.68
CA ASP A 107 -34.79 11.75 1.44
C ASP A 107 -35.04 11.23 2.87
N ALA A 108 -35.19 9.91 3.02
CA ALA A 108 -35.32 9.27 4.33
C ALA A 108 -34.07 9.44 5.20
N ILE A 109 -32.86 9.29 4.62
CA ILE A 109 -31.61 9.52 5.36
C ILE A 109 -31.49 11.00 5.77
N TYR A 110 -31.85 11.94 4.90
CA TYR A 110 -31.86 13.36 5.26
C TYR A 110 -32.78 13.63 6.45
N ALA A 111 -34.00 13.06 6.45
CA ALA A 111 -34.92 13.17 7.57
C ALA A 111 -34.36 12.54 8.86
N ASP A 112 -33.70 11.38 8.77
CA ASP A 112 -33.06 10.70 9.90
C ASP A 112 -31.94 11.58 10.51
N VAL A 113 -31.07 12.14 9.67
CA VAL A 113 -29.98 13.03 10.11
C VAL A 113 -30.54 14.32 10.73
N GLU A 114 -31.58 14.91 10.14
CA GLU A 114 -32.25 16.08 10.72
C GLU A 114 -32.86 15.78 12.09
N LYS A 115 -33.53 14.63 12.24
CA LYS A 115 -34.08 14.21 13.53
C LYS A 115 -32.99 13.99 14.56
N PHE A 116 -31.87 13.42 14.14
CA PHE A 116 -30.71 13.18 14.99
C PHE A 116 -30.08 14.47 15.50
N ILE A 117 -30.03 15.52 14.67
CA ILE A 117 -29.52 16.85 15.06
C ILE A 117 -30.58 17.67 15.81
N GLY A 118 -31.84 17.63 15.38
CA GLY A 118 -32.95 18.41 15.95
C GLY A 118 -33.43 17.89 17.30
N GLY A 119 -33.22 16.61 17.60
CA GLY A 119 -33.53 16.00 18.90
C GLY A 119 -32.59 16.42 20.03
N SER A 120 -31.49 17.12 19.74
CA SER A 120 -30.47 17.45 20.74
C SER A 120 -30.67 18.80 21.45
N GLY A 121 -31.68 19.61 21.10
CA GLY A 121 -32.27 20.71 21.90
C GLY A 121 -31.37 21.82 22.48
N ASP A 122 -30.04 21.74 22.38
CA ASP A 122 -29.05 22.64 22.94
C ASP A 122 -27.70 22.35 22.25
N THR A 123 -27.35 23.11 21.21
CA THR A 123 -26.11 22.92 20.42
C THR A 123 -24.82 23.26 21.20
N THR A 124 -24.89 23.48 22.52
CA THR A 124 -23.74 23.85 23.37
C THR A 124 -23.38 22.84 24.46
N LYS A 125 -24.13 21.73 24.63
CA LYS A 125 -23.77 20.69 25.61
C LYS A 125 -23.15 19.46 24.96
N SER A 126 -21.97 19.07 25.45
CA SER A 126 -21.32 17.80 25.12
C SER A 126 -22.23 16.63 25.49
N VAL A 127 -22.68 15.87 24.49
CA VAL A 127 -23.49 14.67 24.67
C VAL A 127 -22.57 13.50 25.04
N SER A 128 -22.75 12.90 26.21
CA SER A 128 -22.20 11.58 26.53
C SER A 128 -23.11 10.50 25.94
N ALA A 129 -22.52 9.56 25.20
CA ALA A 129 -23.25 8.55 24.46
C ALA A 129 -23.77 7.41 25.38
N GLN A 130 -25.06 7.09 25.25
CA GLN A 130 -25.59 5.76 25.53
C GLN A 130 -26.11 5.15 24.23
N SER A 131 -25.65 3.94 23.91
CA SER A 131 -25.99 3.20 22.70
C SER A 131 -27.27 2.38 22.88
N PRO A 132 -28.22 2.36 21.92
CA PRO A 132 -29.28 1.36 21.85
C PRO A 132 -28.79 0.06 21.19
N PRO A 133 -29.49 -1.09 21.40
CA PRO A 133 -29.04 -2.40 20.92
C PRO A 133 -29.25 -2.57 19.41
N PRO A 134 -28.40 -3.39 18.74
CA PRO A 134 -28.49 -3.61 17.30
C PRO A 134 -29.59 -4.63 16.93
N ASN A 135 -30.45 -4.28 15.98
CA ASN A 135 -31.34 -5.22 15.31
C ASN A 135 -30.58 -6.00 14.21
N ALA A 136 -30.68 -7.32 14.25
CA ALA A 136 -30.17 -8.24 13.23
C ALA A 136 -31.15 -8.36 12.02
N PRO A 137 -30.69 -8.78 10.82
CA PRO A 137 -31.57 -8.93 9.65
C PRO A 137 -32.55 -10.10 9.81
N ALA A 138 -33.72 -9.96 9.18
CA ALA A 138 -34.87 -10.84 9.34
C ALA A 138 -34.66 -12.26 8.76
N LYS A 139 -35.44 -13.19 9.33
CA LYS A 139 -35.52 -14.64 9.10
C LYS A 139 -35.83 -15.05 7.63
N ASP A 140 -36.20 -14.11 6.76
CA ASP A 140 -36.91 -14.40 5.52
C ASP A 140 -35.99 -14.67 4.31
N ASP A 141 -34.74 -14.20 4.30
CA ASP A 141 -33.91 -14.24 3.08
C ASP A 141 -33.42 -15.64 2.65
N ILE A 142 -33.18 -16.57 3.58
CA ILE A 142 -32.57 -17.87 3.26
C ILE A 142 -33.59 -18.88 2.71
N SER A 143 -34.77 -18.92 3.32
CA SER A 143 -35.88 -19.72 2.83
C SER A 143 -36.29 -19.24 1.44
N ASN A 144 -36.27 -17.92 1.21
CA ASN A 144 -36.59 -17.33 -0.09
C ASN A 144 -35.57 -17.68 -1.18
N LEU A 145 -34.25 -17.68 -0.88
CA LEU A 145 -33.22 -18.11 -1.83
C LEU A 145 -33.41 -19.59 -2.23
N LEU A 146 -33.70 -20.47 -1.28
CA LEU A 146 -33.92 -21.89 -1.59
C LEU A 146 -35.27 -22.14 -2.31
N ILE A 147 -36.32 -21.37 -1.99
CA ILE A 147 -37.59 -21.40 -2.72
C ILE A 147 -37.40 -20.89 -4.16
N GLN A 148 -36.59 -19.85 -4.35
CA GLN A 148 -36.27 -19.29 -5.66
C GLN A 148 -35.52 -20.28 -6.55
N SER A 149 -34.59 -21.07 -5.99
CA SER A 149 -33.89 -22.12 -6.76
C SER A 149 -34.79 -23.31 -7.12
N LYS A 150 -35.86 -23.55 -6.36
CA LYS A 150 -36.85 -24.62 -6.63
C LYS A 150 -37.92 -24.23 -7.64
N THR A 151 -38.22 -22.94 -7.75
CA THR A 151 -39.35 -22.43 -8.56
C THR A 151 -38.95 -22.01 -9.98
N GLN A 152 -37.65 -21.90 -10.26
CA GLN A 152 -37.14 -21.61 -11.61
C GLN A 152 -37.14 -22.86 -12.51
N SER A 153 -37.53 -22.68 -13.78
CA SER A 153 -37.59 -23.79 -14.75
C SER A 153 -36.20 -24.36 -15.05
N THR A 154 -36.12 -25.64 -15.43
CA THR A 154 -34.88 -26.39 -15.72
C THR A 154 -34.29 -26.09 -17.10
N THR A 155 -34.46 -24.88 -17.64
CA THR A 155 -33.78 -24.47 -18.88
C THR A 155 -32.28 -24.28 -18.64
N ALA A 156 -31.48 -24.42 -19.69
CA ALA A 156 -30.02 -24.22 -19.62
C ALA A 156 -29.63 -22.80 -19.15
N GLU A 157 -30.44 -21.78 -19.44
CA GLU A 157 -30.24 -20.40 -18.95
C GLU A 157 -30.45 -20.27 -17.44
N ASN A 158 -31.44 -20.97 -16.88
CA ASN A 158 -31.76 -20.92 -15.45
C ASN A 158 -30.81 -21.78 -14.58
N LEU A 159 -30.10 -22.73 -15.19
CA LEU A 159 -29.15 -23.60 -14.49
C LEU A 159 -28.05 -22.80 -13.78
N ASN A 160 -27.52 -21.75 -14.42
CA ASN A 160 -26.48 -20.90 -13.82
C ASN A 160 -27.00 -20.11 -12.60
N ALA A 161 -28.22 -19.60 -12.68
CA ALA A 161 -28.85 -18.89 -11.57
C ALA A 161 -29.09 -19.83 -10.38
N ARG A 162 -29.59 -21.04 -10.62
CA ARG A 162 -29.83 -22.04 -9.56
C ARG A 162 -28.52 -22.51 -8.90
N ILE A 163 -27.45 -22.70 -9.66
CA ILE A 163 -26.11 -23.05 -9.12
C ILE A 163 -25.52 -21.92 -8.29
N ALA A 164 -25.67 -20.67 -8.72
CA ALA A 164 -25.22 -19.49 -7.98
C ALA A 164 -25.96 -19.38 -6.63
N VAL A 165 -27.29 -19.54 -6.64
CA VAL A 165 -28.12 -19.52 -5.43
C VAL A 165 -27.75 -20.66 -4.48
N LEU A 166 -27.53 -21.88 -4.99
CA LEU A 166 -27.08 -23.01 -4.17
C LEU A 166 -25.69 -22.77 -3.56
N SER A 167 -24.78 -22.14 -4.31
CA SER A 167 -23.43 -21.81 -3.83
C SER A 167 -23.47 -20.77 -2.72
N LEU A 168 -24.30 -19.72 -2.86
CA LEU A 168 -24.53 -18.71 -1.82
C LEU A 168 -25.16 -19.32 -0.57
N TRP A 169 -26.14 -20.21 -0.75
CA TRP A 169 -26.75 -20.95 0.35
C TRP A 169 -25.73 -21.84 1.07
N ALA A 170 -24.91 -22.59 0.34
CA ALA A 170 -23.89 -23.48 0.90
C ALA A 170 -22.84 -22.69 1.70
N GLN A 171 -22.38 -21.55 1.17
CA GLN A 171 -21.49 -20.63 1.87
C GLN A 171 -22.13 -20.09 3.15
N SER A 172 -23.42 -19.72 3.11
CA SER A 172 -24.15 -19.27 4.30
C SER A 172 -24.27 -20.36 5.37
N MET A 173 -24.41 -21.64 4.99
CA MET A 173 -24.49 -22.75 5.95
C MET A 173 -23.13 -23.07 6.57
N VAL A 174 -22.07 -23.10 5.77
CA VAL A 174 -20.69 -23.26 6.27
C VAL A 174 -20.31 -22.12 7.21
N ALA A 175 -20.70 -20.88 6.90
CA ALA A 175 -20.49 -19.72 7.77
C ALA A 175 -21.21 -19.84 9.12
N ARG A 176 -22.28 -20.63 9.21
CA ARG A 176 -23.02 -20.93 10.44
C ARG A 176 -22.51 -22.18 11.17
N GLY A 177 -21.42 -22.79 10.69
CA GLY A 177 -20.85 -24.01 11.27
C GLY A 177 -21.63 -25.28 10.95
N VAL A 178 -22.55 -25.22 9.98
CA VAL A 178 -23.30 -26.40 9.52
C VAL A 178 -22.41 -27.22 8.59
N ASN A 179 -22.14 -28.48 8.96
CA ASN A 179 -21.43 -29.40 8.09
C ASN A 179 -22.39 -29.90 7.00
N ILE A 180 -22.21 -29.39 5.78
CA ILE A 180 -23.00 -29.77 4.61
C ILE A 180 -22.27 -30.77 3.70
N ASP A 181 -21.10 -31.29 4.07
CA ASP A 181 -20.28 -32.15 3.20
C ASP A 181 -21.00 -33.45 2.80
N SER A 182 -21.93 -33.92 3.62
CA SER A 182 -22.77 -35.09 3.31
C SER A 182 -23.76 -34.83 2.17
N VAL A 183 -24.08 -33.56 1.89
CA VAL A 183 -25.08 -33.13 0.90
C VAL A 183 -24.45 -32.41 -0.29
N PHE A 184 -23.49 -31.52 -0.03
CA PHE A 184 -22.82 -30.70 -1.04
C PHE A 184 -21.30 -30.71 -0.85
N SER A 185 -20.70 -31.87 -1.08
CA SER A 185 -19.25 -32.06 -0.99
C SER A 185 -18.50 -31.28 -2.08
N LYS A 186 -17.19 -31.05 -1.83
CA LYS A 186 -16.27 -30.49 -2.84
C LYS A 186 -16.26 -31.30 -4.15
N GLU A 187 -16.42 -32.62 -4.05
CA GLU A 187 -16.52 -33.51 -5.21
C GLU A 187 -17.82 -33.28 -6.00
N LYS A 188 -18.97 -33.16 -5.32
CA LYS A 188 -20.26 -32.83 -5.96
C LYS A 188 -20.23 -31.44 -6.59
N SER A 189 -19.60 -30.47 -5.95
CA SER A 189 -19.41 -29.10 -6.49
C SER A 189 -18.55 -29.10 -7.76
N HIS A 190 -17.38 -29.75 -7.74
CA HIS A 190 -16.54 -29.88 -8.94
C HIS A 190 -17.24 -30.63 -10.07
N ARG A 191 -17.92 -31.73 -9.75
CA ARG A 191 -18.69 -32.50 -10.74
C ARG A 191 -19.83 -31.69 -11.33
N LEU A 192 -20.48 -30.84 -10.55
CA LEU A 192 -21.53 -29.93 -11.04
C LEU A 192 -20.95 -28.88 -11.99
N ASP A 193 -19.77 -28.35 -11.70
CA ASP A 193 -19.05 -27.41 -12.58
C ASP A 193 -18.56 -28.04 -13.88
N ASP A 194 -18.12 -29.30 -13.84
CA ASP A 194 -17.67 -30.06 -15.02
C ASP A 194 -18.86 -30.47 -15.90
N LEU A 195 -19.95 -30.95 -15.29
CA LEU A 195 -21.18 -31.29 -16.01
C LEU A 195 -21.86 -30.04 -16.58
N ARG A 196 -21.80 -28.90 -15.89
CA ARG A 196 -22.32 -27.63 -16.41
C ARG A 196 -21.72 -27.26 -17.76
N LYS A 197 -20.45 -27.58 -17.99
CA LYS A 197 -19.73 -27.26 -19.23
C LYS A 197 -19.90 -28.33 -20.32
N SER A 198 -20.10 -29.58 -19.93
CA SER A 198 -20.08 -30.74 -20.84
C SER A 198 -21.47 -31.33 -21.14
N SER A 199 -22.41 -31.26 -20.20
CA SER A 199 -23.78 -31.77 -20.31
C SER A 199 -24.73 -31.03 -19.36
N PRO A 200 -25.36 -29.92 -19.80
CA PRO A 200 -26.29 -29.14 -18.97
C PRO A 200 -27.47 -29.93 -18.42
N ALA A 201 -27.93 -30.96 -19.15
CA ALA A 201 -28.99 -31.86 -18.70
C ALA A 201 -28.56 -32.70 -17.49
N ASP A 202 -27.34 -33.25 -17.51
CA ASP A 202 -26.79 -34.02 -16.38
C ASP A 202 -26.47 -33.11 -15.18
N ALA A 203 -26.03 -31.88 -15.45
CA ALA A 203 -25.86 -30.87 -14.40
C ALA A 203 -27.18 -30.51 -13.73
N ALA A 204 -28.27 -30.36 -14.49
CA ALA A 204 -29.60 -30.15 -13.94
C ALA A 204 -30.09 -31.35 -13.10
N ALA A 205 -29.87 -32.58 -13.57
CA ALA A 205 -30.23 -33.79 -12.83
C ALA A 205 -29.42 -33.96 -11.53
N LEU A 206 -28.11 -33.65 -11.56
CA LEU A 206 -27.27 -33.64 -10.36
C LEU A 206 -27.72 -32.54 -9.38
N LEU A 207 -28.04 -31.35 -9.88
CA LEU A 207 -28.55 -30.25 -9.07
C LEU A 207 -29.87 -30.62 -8.38
N ASP A 208 -30.82 -31.22 -9.09
CA ASP A 208 -32.09 -31.67 -8.49
C ASP A 208 -31.87 -32.78 -7.45
N THR A 209 -30.88 -33.64 -7.65
CA THR A 209 -30.47 -34.66 -6.65
C THR A 209 -29.94 -34.00 -5.38
N ILE A 210 -29.04 -33.02 -5.53
CA ILE A 210 -28.49 -32.24 -4.42
C ILE A 210 -29.61 -31.51 -3.67
N LEU A 211 -30.56 -30.89 -4.38
CA LEU A 211 -31.69 -30.20 -3.75
C LEU A 211 -32.61 -31.15 -2.98
N LYS A 212 -32.84 -32.38 -3.46
CA LYS A 212 -33.61 -33.41 -2.74
C LYS A 212 -32.88 -33.90 -1.49
N GLU A 213 -31.57 -34.13 -1.58
CA GLU A 213 -30.74 -34.48 -0.43
C GLU A 213 -30.72 -33.34 0.60
N LEU A 214 -30.74 -32.09 0.12
CA LEU A 214 -30.85 -30.90 0.96
C LEU A 214 -32.16 -30.86 1.72
N ASP A 215 -33.28 -31.11 1.04
CA ASP A 215 -34.59 -31.15 1.67
C ASP A 215 -34.67 -32.26 2.73
N LYS A 216 -34.08 -33.41 2.45
CA LYS A 216 -33.96 -34.50 3.42
C LYS A 216 -33.11 -34.08 4.62
N PHE A 217 -31.96 -33.45 4.38
CA PHE A 217 -31.05 -32.97 5.42
C PHE A 217 -31.70 -31.91 6.32
N LEU A 218 -32.41 -30.95 5.72
CA LEU A 218 -33.11 -29.89 6.45
C LEU A 218 -34.30 -30.44 7.25
N SER A 219 -35.01 -31.42 6.71
CA SER A 219 -36.13 -32.07 7.40
C SER A 219 -35.67 -32.97 8.55
N SER A 220 -34.47 -33.56 8.45
CA SER A 220 -33.90 -34.42 9.48
C SER A 220 -33.09 -33.68 10.55
N HIS A 221 -32.80 -32.39 10.33
CA HIS A 221 -32.08 -31.52 11.27
C HIS A 221 -32.84 -30.20 11.51
N PRO A 222 -34.13 -30.25 11.93
CA PRO A 222 -34.94 -29.05 12.13
C PRO A 222 -34.33 -28.07 13.14
N GLU A 223 -33.53 -28.54 14.09
CA GLU A 223 -32.76 -27.74 15.05
C GLU A 223 -31.65 -26.91 14.40
N GLN A 224 -31.07 -27.37 13.29
CA GLN A 224 -30.06 -26.61 12.52
C GLN A 224 -30.70 -25.54 11.62
N THR A 225 -32.02 -25.62 11.39
CA THR A 225 -32.76 -24.70 10.52
C THR A 225 -33.62 -23.68 11.29
N THR A 226 -34.03 -24.00 12.52
CA THR A 226 -34.97 -23.19 13.32
C THR A 226 -34.38 -22.65 14.64
N GLY A 227 -33.26 -23.20 15.11
CA GLY A 227 -32.61 -22.72 16.32
C GLY A 227 -31.71 -21.51 16.04
N SER A 228 -31.72 -20.53 16.94
CA SER A 228 -30.54 -19.69 17.14
C SER A 228 -29.42 -20.59 17.69
N VAL A 229 -28.81 -21.39 16.83
CA VAL A 229 -27.54 -22.02 17.16
C VAL A 229 -26.60 -20.86 17.43
N LYS A 230 -26.20 -20.71 18.70
CA LYS A 230 -25.03 -19.91 19.06
C LYS A 230 -23.90 -20.47 18.21
N SER A 231 -23.60 -19.78 17.12
CA SER A 231 -22.49 -20.16 16.27
C SER A 231 -21.23 -20.18 17.15
N PRO A 232 -20.45 -21.28 17.18
CA PRO A 232 -19.10 -21.23 17.74
C PRO A 232 -18.18 -20.33 16.90
N MET A 233 -18.64 -19.94 15.70
CA MET A 233 -17.98 -19.03 14.78
C MET A 233 -18.89 -17.82 14.55
N GLY A 234 -18.86 -16.88 15.49
CA GLY A 234 -19.37 -15.55 15.23
C GLY A 234 -18.71 -14.96 13.98
N ASN A 235 -19.46 -14.12 13.28
CA ASN A 235 -18.91 -13.09 12.41
C ASN A 235 -17.70 -12.46 13.15
N PRO A 236 -16.55 -12.16 12.52
CA PRO A 236 -15.40 -11.54 13.20
C PRO A 236 -15.70 -10.15 13.85
N THR A 237 -16.95 -9.71 13.75
CA THR A 237 -17.57 -8.53 14.37
C THR A 237 -18.46 -8.81 15.60
N SER A 238 -18.74 -10.06 15.98
CA SER A 238 -19.44 -10.34 17.24
C SER A 238 -18.45 -10.24 18.40
N MET A 239 -18.45 -9.10 19.11
CA MET A 239 -17.71 -8.96 20.37
C MET A 239 -18.08 -10.10 21.33
N MET A 240 -17.08 -10.72 21.97
CA MET A 240 -17.34 -11.65 23.07
C MET A 240 -18.05 -10.92 24.21
N LEU A 241 -19.00 -11.60 24.86
CA LEU A 241 -19.65 -11.04 26.05
C LEU A 241 -18.62 -10.89 27.17
N GLN A 242 -18.81 -9.91 28.05
CA GLN A 242 -17.88 -9.62 29.14
C GLN A 242 -17.65 -10.85 30.05
N ASP A 243 -18.69 -11.66 30.30
CA ASP A 243 -18.57 -12.90 31.08
C ASP A 243 -17.69 -13.96 30.39
N GLU A 244 -17.68 -14.00 29.05
CA GLU A 244 -16.83 -14.90 28.27
C GLU A 244 -15.37 -14.42 28.28
N ILE A 245 -15.17 -13.10 28.17
CA ILE A 245 -13.86 -12.47 28.36
C ILE A 245 -13.33 -12.81 29.75
N ASP A 246 -14.10 -12.62 30.81
CA ASP A 246 -13.66 -12.87 32.20
C ASP A 246 -13.42 -14.35 32.48
N LYS A 247 -14.20 -15.24 31.88
CA LYS A 247 -13.94 -16.69 31.91
C LYS A 247 -12.59 -17.03 31.29
N ILE A 248 -12.31 -16.52 30.09
CA ILE A 248 -11.03 -16.77 29.40
C ILE A 248 -9.88 -16.12 30.16
N ARG A 249 -10.10 -14.93 30.76
CA ARG A 249 -9.10 -14.29 31.62
C ARG A 249 -8.73 -15.15 32.82
N LYS A 250 -9.71 -15.77 33.46
CA LYS A 250 -9.47 -16.71 34.55
C LYS A 250 -8.73 -17.96 34.05
N GLU A 251 -9.06 -18.45 32.87
CA GLU A 251 -8.42 -19.63 32.26
C GLU A 251 -6.95 -19.40 31.90
N VAL A 252 -6.61 -18.25 31.29
CA VAL A 252 -5.23 -17.90 30.92
C VAL A 252 -4.32 -17.84 32.15
N LYS A 253 -4.83 -17.43 33.31
CA LYS A 253 -4.08 -17.44 34.58
C LYS A 253 -3.77 -18.83 35.09
N THR A 254 -4.59 -19.82 34.76
CA THR A 254 -4.47 -21.18 35.31
C THR A 254 -3.99 -22.20 34.30
N SER A 255 -3.82 -21.82 33.03
CA SER A 255 -3.38 -22.73 31.98
C SER A 255 -2.65 -22.01 30.86
N GLN A 256 -1.56 -22.62 30.38
CA GLN A 256 -0.72 -22.08 29.31
C GLN A 256 -1.46 -22.08 27.96
N THR A 257 -1.15 -21.10 27.11
CA THR A 257 -1.65 -21.10 25.73
C THR A 257 -1.01 -22.25 24.93
N ASN A 258 -1.81 -22.92 24.11
CA ASN A 258 -1.41 -24.08 23.30
C ASN A 258 -2.26 -24.15 22.00
N SER A 259 -2.05 -25.19 21.19
CA SER A 259 -2.67 -25.32 19.87
C SER A 259 -4.20 -25.34 19.90
N SER A 260 -4.81 -25.86 20.96
CA SER A 260 -6.26 -26.01 21.05
C SER A 260 -6.97 -24.73 21.49
N ASN A 261 -6.27 -23.81 22.16
CA ASN A 261 -6.89 -22.60 22.73
C ASN A 261 -6.34 -21.27 22.19
N VAL A 262 -5.21 -21.25 21.46
CA VAL A 262 -4.57 -20.01 20.94
C VAL A 262 -5.53 -19.13 20.14
N LYS A 263 -6.37 -19.72 19.29
CA LYS A 263 -7.33 -18.97 18.45
C LYS A 263 -8.42 -18.31 19.30
N THR A 264 -9.02 -19.08 20.21
CA THR A 264 -10.07 -18.60 21.11
C THR A 264 -9.54 -17.50 22.03
N ARG A 265 -8.31 -17.66 22.55
CA ARG A 265 -7.65 -16.64 23.38
C ARG A 265 -7.32 -15.38 22.60
N ALA A 266 -6.87 -15.50 21.35
CA ALA A 266 -6.65 -14.35 20.49
C ALA A 266 -7.93 -13.52 20.31
N ILE A 267 -9.07 -14.17 20.05
CA ILE A 267 -10.38 -13.50 19.91
C ILE A 267 -10.80 -12.82 21.23
N ALA A 268 -10.58 -13.48 22.36
CA ALA A 268 -10.89 -12.93 23.68
C ALA A 268 -10.04 -11.70 23.99
N LEU A 269 -8.74 -11.73 23.67
CA LEU A 269 -7.84 -10.59 23.83
C LEU A 269 -8.29 -9.39 22.99
N LYS A 270 -8.70 -9.61 21.73
CA LYS A 270 -9.28 -8.55 20.88
C LYS A 270 -10.49 -7.91 21.55
N SER A 271 -11.47 -8.72 21.92
CA SER A 271 -12.73 -8.25 22.52
C SER A 271 -12.48 -7.53 23.85
N TRP A 272 -11.48 -7.98 24.61
CA TRP A 272 -11.10 -7.37 25.88
C TRP A 272 -10.37 -6.04 25.72
N ALA A 273 -9.46 -5.94 24.74
CA ALA A 273 -8.83 -4.67 24.43
C ALA A 273 -9.85 -3.62 23.98
N GLU A 274 -10.77 -4.01 23.10
CA GLU A 274 -11.90 -3.16 22.67
C GLU A 274 -12.78 -2.75 23.86
N SER A 275 -13.06 -3.64 24.82
CA SER A 275 -13.86 -3.27 26.00
C SER A 275 -13.10 -2.37 27.00
N LEU A 276 -11.76 -2.46 27.01
CA LEU A 276 -10.90 -1.60 27.82
C LEU A 276 -10.63 -0.25 27.17
N SER A 277 -10.71 -0.11 25.85
CA SER A 277 -10.47 1.13 25.08
C SER A 277 -11.12 2.38 25.69
N GLY A 278 -12.39 2.25 26.08
CA GLY A 278 -13.18 3.34 26.67
C GLY A 278 -12.78 3.71 28.10
N LYS A 279 -12.02 2.85 28.79
CA LYS A 279 -11.52 3.07 30.16
C LYS A 279 -10.03 3.40 30.18
N ASN A 280 -9.28 2.87 29.21
CA ASN A 280 -7.86 3.05 29.05
C ASN A 280 -7.52 3.04 27.55
N LYS A 281 -7.24 4.24 27.01
CA LYS A 281 -6.82 4.45 25.62
C LYS A 281 -5.56 3.68 25.19
N TYR A 282 -4.84 3.06 26.14
CA TYR A 282 -3.69 2.22 25.84
C TYR A 282 -4.07 0.77 25.54
N ALA A 283 -5.27 0.30 25.90
CA ALA A 283 -5.69 -1.07 25.63
C ALA A 283 -5.72 -1.40 24.14
N ASP A 284 -6.22 -0.47 23.31
CA ASP A 284 -6.20 -0.60 21.84
C ASP A 284 -4.79 -0.65 21.27
N LYS A 285 -3.79 -0.12 22.00
CA LYS A 285 -2.38 -0.15 21.60
C LYS A 285 -1.68 -1.44 22.00
N ILE A 286 -2.30 -2.24 22.86
CA ILE A 286 -1.77 -3.53 23.32
C ILE A 286 -2.24 -4.65 22.39
N TYR A 287 -3.54 -4.67 22.08
CA TYR A 287 -4.10 -5.57 21.08
C TYR A 287 -4.61 -4.76 19.89
N THR A 288 -3.71 -4.53 18.93
CA THR A 288 -4.08 -3.91 17.67
C THR A 288 -4.54 -4.99 16.68
N ILE A 289 -5.08 -4.58 15.53
CA ILE A 289 -5.46 -5.51 14.46
C ILE A 289 -4.24 -6.28 13.96
N GLU A 290 -3.09 -5.60 13.96
CA GLU A 290 -1.79 -6.21 13.80
C GLU A 290 -1.68 -7.33 14.82
N THR A 291 -1.59 -7.10 16.15
CA THR A 291 -1.38 -8.17 17.15
C THR A 291 -2.16 -9.46 16.85
N GLY A 292 -3.44 -9.34 16.47
CA GLY A 292 -4.27 -10.45 16.00
C GLY A 292 -3.75 -11.17 14.74
N LEU A 293 -3.42 -10.45 13.67
CA LEU A 293 -2.76 -11.00 12.48
C LEU A 293 -1.45 -11.72 12.81
N PHE A 294 -0.61 -11.22 13.73
CA PHE A 294 0.62 -11.96 14.10
C PHE A 294 0.28 -13.32 14.68
N ILE A 295 -0.65 -13.32 15.64
CA ILE A 295 -0.98 -14.52 16.38
C ILE A 295 -1.47 -15.55 15.37
N MET A 296 -2.25 -15.15 14.35
CA MET A 296 -2.68 -16.02 13.27
C MET A 296 -1.55 -16.49 12.34
N VAL A 297 -0.61 -15.61 11.95
CA VAL A 297 0.55 -15.98 11.12
C VAL A 297 1.46 -16.95 11.87
N GLN A 298 1.86 -16.60 13.09
CA GLN A 298 2.70 -17.44 13.95
C GLN A 298 1.97 -18.74 14.32
N GLN A 299 0.65 -18.74 14.51
CA GLN A 299 -0.08 -19.99 14.76
C GLN A 299 0.10 -21.00 13.62
N ARG A 300 0.27 -20.53 12.37
CA ARG A 300 0.56 -21.40 11.22
C ARG A 300 2.02 -21.76 11.08
N GLU A 301 2.92 -20.81 11.35
CA GLU A 301 4.35 -20.94 11.04
C GLU A 301 5.23 -21.37 12.22
N ASN A 302 4.94 -20.86 13.42
CA ASN A 302 5.62 -21.17 14.68
C ASN A 302 4.62 -21.10 15.85
N PRO A 303 3.86 -22.19 16.10
CA PRO A 303 2.76 -22.16 17.06
C PRO A 303 3.22 -21.79 18.49
N GLU A 304 4.41 -22.23 18.92
CA GLU A 304 4.94 -21.90 20.25
C GLU A 304 5.14 -20.39 20.45
N LYS A 305 5.64 -19.71 19.41
CA LYS A 305 5.78 -18.25 19.43
C LYS A 305 4.41 -17.56 19.47
N ALA A 306 3.40 -18.11 18.78
CA ALA A 306 2.02 -17.62 18.87
C ALA A 306 1.47 -17.72 20.30
N TYR A 307 1.77 -18.82 21.01
CA TYR A 307 1.34 -19.01 22.39
C TYR A 307 1.97 -17.96 23.31
N GLY A 308 3.28 -17.77 23.20
CA GLY A 308 4.00 -16.75 23.96
C GLY A 308 3.51 -15.33 23.68
N LEU A 309 3.08 -15.04 22.45
CA LEU A 309 2.48 -13.76 22.08
C LEU A 309 1.11 -13.54 22.72
N VAL A 310 0.24 -14.55 22.69
CA VAL A 310 -1.05 -14.51 23.38
C VAL A 310 -0.85 -14.27 24.87
N ASP A 311 0.01 -15.04 25.52
CA ASP A 311 0.24 -14.95 26.97
C ASP A 311 0.85 -13.58 27.36
N LYS A 312 1.81 -13.08 26.57
CA LYS A 312 2.39 -11.75 26.77
C LYS A 312 1.35 -10.64 26.58
N THR A 313 0.53 -10.72 25.53
CA THR A 313 -0.50 -9.71 25.24
C THR A 313 -1.56 -9.69 26.32
N PHE A 314 -1.89 -10.87 26.86
CA PHE A 314 -2.76 -11.00 28.02
C PHE A 314 -2.19 -10.28 29.24
N ALA A 315 -0.92 -10.51 29.58
CA ALA A 315 -0.26 -9.85 30.69
C ALA A 315 -0.17 -8.33 30.50
N ASP A 316 0.06 -7.86 29.27
CA ASP A 316 0.03 -6.43 28.94
C ASP A 316 -1.37 -5.83 29.17
N LEU A 317 -2.43 -6.49 28.71
CA LEU A 317 -3.82 -6.04 28.95
C LEU A 317 -4.21 -6.11 30.42
N GLU A 318 -3.71 -7.07 31.20
CA GLU A 318 -3.97 -7.12 32.65
C GLU A 318 -3.39 -5.90 33.36
N ARG A 319 -2.17 -5.50 33.00
CA ARG A 319 -1.59 -4.26 33.49
C ARG A 319 -2.42 -3.04 33.11
N ALA A 320 -3.11 -3.08 31.96
CA ALA A 320 -3.97 -1.98 31.48
C ALA A 320 -5.28 -1.85 32.24
N VAL A 321 -5.68 -2.87 32.99
CA VAL A 321 -6.84 -2.79 33.89
C VAL A 321 -6.54 -1.95 35.12
N ASP A 322 -5.30 -1.95 35.62
CA ASP A 322 -4.95 -1.16 36.80
C ASP A 322 -4.82 0.34 36.43
N PRO A 323 -5.71 1.22 36.90
CA PRO A 323 -5.65 2.65 36.60
C PRO A 323 -4.41 3.34 37.20
N LYS A 324 -3.68 2.69 38.11
CA LYS A 324 -2.43 3.19 38.69
C LYS A 324 -1.20 2.84 37.87
N THR A 325 -1.32 2.00 36.84
CA THR A 325 -0.19 1.67 35.96
C THR A 325 0.26 2.93 35.23
N ASP A 326 1.50 3.37 35.51
CA ASP A 326 2.13 4.44 34.74
C ASP A 326 2.56 3.90 33.37
N TRP A 327 1.70 4.11 32.38
CA TRP A 327 1.95 3.71 30.99
C TRP A 327 3.15 4.42 30.36
N ASN A 328 3.56 5.57 30.87
CA ASN A 328 4.79 6.24 30.42
C ASN A 328 6.02 5.49 30.94
N ALA A 329 5.98 5.00 32.19
CA ALA A 329 7.03 4.15 32.74
C ALA A 329 7.14 2.81 32.00
N VAL A 330 6.00 2.16 31.67
CA VAL A 330 6.00 0.90 30.90
C VAL A 330 6.55 1.09 29.47
N LYS A 331 6.24 2.22 28.82
CA LYS A 331 6.86 2.61 27.54
C LYS A 331 8.36 2.88 27.70
N ALA A 332 8.75 3.61 28.74
CA ALA A 332 10.15 3.92 29.01
C ALA A 332 10.97 2.65 29.31
N GLU A 333 10.37 1.63 29.93
CA GLU A 333 11.00 0.34 30.18
C GLU A 333 11.18 -0.49 28.89
N LYS A 334 10.19 -0.49 27.98
CA LYS A 334 10.29 -1.16 26.67
C LYS A 334 11.25 -0.47 25.69
N HIS A 335 11.51 0.83 25.88
CA HIS A 335 12.35 1.65 25.00
C HIS A 335 13.57 2.24 25.72
N ALA A 336 13.97 1.69 26.87
CA ALA A 336 15.23 2.07 27.50
C ALA A 336 16.32 1.98 26.41
N PRO A 337 17.00 3.08 26.06
CA PRO A 337 17.96 3.08 24.97
C PRO A 337 18.97 1.99 25.26
N GLN A 338 18.96 0.93 24.46
CA GLN A 338 20.04 -0.04 24.55
C GLN A 338 21.33 0.75 24.30
N ALA A 339 22.32 0.53 25.15
CA ALA A 339 23.60 1.21 25.01
C ALA A 339 24.08 0.98 23.57
N LYS A 340 24.17 2.07 22.79
CA LYS A 340 24.58 2.00 21.38
C LYS A 340 25.93 1.28 21.33
N LYS A 341 25.99 0.12 20.68
CA LYS A 341 27.25 -0.58 20.45
C LYS A 341 27.94 0.11 19.27
N PHE A 342 29.12 0.66 19.52
CA PHE A 342 29.93 1.24 18.46
C PHE A 342 31.09 0.32 18.08
N VAL A 343 31.42 0.32 16.80
CA VAL A 343 32.56 -0.42 16.23
C VAL A 343 33.56 0.59 15.67
N PRO A 344 34.87 0.46 15.97
CA PRO A 344 35.89 1.28 15.35
C PRO A 344 35.90 1.09 13.84
N ALA A 345 35.94 2.18 13.09
CA ALA A 345 36.09 2.18 11.64
C ALA A 345 37.21 3.12 11.21
N VAL A 346 37.94 2.75 10.15
CA VAL A 346 39.03 3.55 9.60
C VAL A 346 38.81 3.78 8.11
N LEU A 347 38.65 5.04 7.70
CA LEU A 347 38.50 5.42 6.31
C LEU A 347 39.78 6.09 5.79
N SER A 348 40.20 5.75 4.58
CA SER A 348 41.23 6.50 3.86
C SER A 348 40.56 7.61 3.07
N VAL A 349 40.96 8.85 3.32
CA VAL A 349 40.31 10.07 2.79
C VAL A 349 41.37 11.05 2.31
N ASN A 350 41.16 11.62 1.12
CA ASN A 350 42.06 12.60 0.54
C ASN A 350 41.62 14.04 0.87
N ALA A 351 41.70 14.42 2.14
CA ALA A 351 41.36 15.76 2.62
C ALA A 351 42.10 16.08 3.91
N ALA A 352 42.14 17.36 4.33
CA ALA A 352 42.66 17.75 5.64
C ALA A 352 41.63 17.52 6.76
N GLU A 353 40.35 17.71 6.44
CA GLU A 353 39.21 17.55 7.34
C GLU A 353 38.02 16.95 6.59
N ALA A 354 37.15 16.28 7.33
CA ALA A 354 35.87 15.80 6.84
C ALA A 354 34.75 16.10 7.85
N ARG A 355 33.55 16.31 7.34
CA ARG A 355 32.33 16.41 8.12
C ARG A 355 31.68 15.03 8.22
N VAL A 356 31.40 14.58 9.43
CA VAL A 356 30.67 13.34 9.72
C VAL A 356 29.30 13.73 10.22
N SER A 357 28.23 13.22 9.60
CA SER A 357 26.86 13.48 10.04
C SER A 357 26.09 12.17 10.18
N GLU A 358 25.29 11.99 11.23
CA GLU A 358 24.32 10.90 11.27
C GLU A 358 23.34 11.02 10.08
N SER A 359 22.95 9.89 9.50
CA SER A 359 22.00 9.86 8.38
C SER A 359 20.54 9.84 8.83
N VAL A 360 20.30 9.70 10.14
CA VAL A 360 18.98 9.69 10.79
C VAL A 360 18.87 10.89 11.73
N PRO A 361 17.74 11.60 11.79
CA PRO A 361 17.60 12.68 12.76
C PRO A 361 17.70 12.19 14.20
N ARG A 362 18.25 13.02 15.09
CA ARG A 362 18.46 12.71 16.52
C ARG A 362 17.20 12.55 17.38
N TYR A 363 16.02 12.64 16.77
CA TYR A 363 14.74 12.64 17.46
C TYR A 363 14.14 11.23 17.55
N ALA A 364 13.24 11.01 18.51
CA ALA A 364 12.55 9.73 18.65
C ALA A 364 11.55 9.45 17.51
N THR A 365 10.94 10.50 16.95
CA THR A 365 10.01 10.44 15.82
C THR A 365 10.19 11.64 14.91
N GLY A 366 9.79 11.52 13.64
CA GLY A 366 9.84 12.60 12.66
C GLY A 366 8.88 13.75 12.98
N ALA A 367 7.83 13.49 13.77
CA ALA A 367 6.91 14.53 14.25
C ALA A 367 7.61 15.58 15.13
N LEU A 368 8.72 15.23 15.77
CA LEU A 368 9.51 16.14 16.63
C LEU A 368 10.53 16.96 15.84
N VAL A 369 10.73 16.68 14.55
CA VAL A 369 11.68 17.41 13.71
C VAL A 369 11.04 18.74 13.28
N THR A 370 11.41 19.82 13.96
CA THR A 370 10.94 21.18 13.66
C THR A 370 11.85 21.95 12.72
N ASN A 371 13.16 21.62 12.69
CA ASN A 371 14.13 22.24 11.79
C ASN A 371 15.05 21.18 11.18
N PHE A 372 14.89 20.95 9.87
CA PHE A 372 15.67 19.99 9.11
C PHE A 372 17.19 20.24 9.16
N SER A 373 17.63 21.50 9.11
CA SER A 373 19.06 21.86 9.03
C SER A 373 19.86 21.49 10.28
N THR A 374 19.20 21.38 11.42
CA THR A 374 19.80 21.03 12.72
C THR A 374 19.33 19.67 13.23
N ALA A 375 18.63 18.89 12.40
CA ALA A 375 17.99 17.66 12.83
C ALA A 375 18.97 16.49 12.98
N PHE A 376 20.12 16.56 12.29
CA PHE A 376 21.13 15.52 12.26
C PHE A 376 22.33 15.93 13.10
N ASP A 377 22.80 15.04 13.96
CA ASP A 377 24.05 15.27 14.67
C ASP A 377 25.21 15.23 13.67
N SER A 378 26.12 16.21 13.78
CA SER A 378 27.28 16.30 12.90
C SER A 378 28.48 16.89 13.61
N GLU A 379 29.65 16.44 13.22
CA GLU A 379 30.94 16.93 13.72
C GLU A 379 31.95 17.06 12.57
N THR A 380 33.01 17.83 12.80
CA THR A 380 34.16 17.91 11.88
C THR A 380 35.33 17.18 12.50
N VAL A 381 35.89 16.22 11.76
CA VAL A 381 37.00 15.39 12.18
C VAL A 381 38.23 15.70 11.35
N ARG A 382 39.39 15.78 12.01
CA ARG A 382 40.67 15.95 11.33
C ARG A 382 41.11 14.64 10.68
N VAL A 383 41.65 14.75 9.48
CA VAL A 383 42.28 13.64 8.78
C VAL A 383 43.75 13.58 9.23
N VAL A 384 44.16 12.46 9.80
CA VAL A 384 45.53 12.24 10.27
C VAL A 384 46.17 11.17 9.39
N ASN A 385 47.27 11.51 8.72
CA ASN A 385 47.98 10.62 7.80
C ASN A 385 47.06 10.04 6.70
N GLY A 386 46.18 10.87 6.13
CA GLY A 386 45.22 10.46 5.09
C GLY A 386 44.12 9.52 5.61
N LYS A 387 43.93 9.41 6.92
CA LYS A 387 42.93 8.53 7.54
C LYS A 387 42.04 9.26 8.54
N ILE A 388 40.81 8.77 8.67
CA ILE A 388 39.87 9.16 9.71
C ILE A 388 39.55 7.94 10.55
N ASN A 389 39.62 8.08 11.87
CA ASN A 389 39.15 7.07 12.81
C ASN A 389 37.73 7.46 13.26
N LEU A 390 36.79 6.56 13.10
CA LEU A 390 35.38 6.73 13.41
C LEU A 390 34.94 5.69 14.45
N SER A 391 33.89 6.04 15.18
CA SER A 391 33.15 5.12 16.04
C SER A 391 31.74 5.01 15.48
N VAL A 392 31.42 3.91 14.79
CA VAL A 392 30.15 3.79 14.04
C VAL A 392 29.21 2.78 14.68
N GLY A 393 27.93 3.13 14.80
CA GLY A 393 26.87 2.26 15.27
C GLY A 393 26.05 1.67 14.12
N SER A 394 24.85 1.18 14.42
CA SER A 394 23.93 0.66 13.41
C SER A 394 23.24 1.76 12.59
N VAL A 395 23.14 2.98 13.11
CA VAL A 395 22.71 4.16 12.34
C VAL A 395 23.85 4.56 11.39
N PRO A 396 23.61 4.64 10.07
CA PRO A 396 24.65 5.04 9.14
C PRO A 396 25.08 6.49 9.35
N VAL A 397 26.36 6.76 9.12
CA VAL A 397 26.92 8.11 9.05
C VAL A 397 27.32 8.43 7.61
N ILE A 398 27.18 9.69 7.23
CA ILE A 398 27.64 10.25 5.96
C ILE A 398 28.93 11.04 6.24
N VAL A 399 30.00 10.71 5.54
CA VAL A 399 31.31 11.39 5.64
C VAL A 399 31.55 12.18 4.36
N GLU A 400 31.64 13.50 4.49
CA GLU A 400 31.87 14.44 3.40
C GLU A 400 33.24 15.09 3.57
N THR A 401 34.10 15.01 2.56
CA THR A 401 35.38 15.74 2.61
C THR A 401 35.16 17.25 2.55
N SER A 402 36.10 18.04 3.07
CA SER A 402 36.04 19.51 3.02
C SER A 402 35.87 20.09 1.61
N ALA A 403 36.32 19.40 0.56
CA ALA A 403 36.07 19.75 -0.84
C ALA A 403 34.57 19.70 -1.24
N ASN A 404 33.73 19.06 -0.42
CA ASN A 404 32.31 18.85 -0.65
C ASN A 404 31.41 19.70 0.24
N ALA A 405 31.96 20.27 1.32
CA ALA A 405 31.19 21.04 2.27
C ALA A 405 30.58 22.28 1.59
N GLY A 406 29.25 22.32 1.47
CA GLY A 406 28.50 23.46 0.95
C GLY A 406 28.20 23.46 -0.55
N ALA A 407 28.63 22.44 -1.30
CA ALA A 407 28.25 22.34 -2.71
C ALA A 407 26.77 21.95 -2.85
N THR A 408 25.93 22.85 -3.35
CA THR A 408 24.56 22.54 -3.74
C THR A 408 24.54 22.07 -5.19
N CYS A 409 24.28 20.78 -5.41
CA CYS A 409 23.95 20.29 -6.75
C CYS A 409 22.44 20.11 -6.88
N THR A 410 21.92 20.34 -8.07
CA THR A 410 20.55 19.99 -8.40
C THR A 410 20.57 18.69 -9.19
N ALA A 411 20.06 17.62 -8.59
CA ALA A 411 19.86 16.36 -9.28
C ALA A 411 19.00 16.58 -10.54
N THR A 412 19.42 16.01 -11.66
CA THR A 412 18.61 16.00 -12.87
C THR A 412 17.53 14.94 -12.75
N ALA A 413 16.37 15.17 -13.37
CA ALA A 413 15.31 14.16 -13.33
C ALA A 413 15.80 12.82 -13.88
N ASN A 414 16.65 12.83 -14.92
CA ASN A 414 17.09 11.62 -15.60
C ASN A 414 18.16 10.83 -14.84
N GLY A 415 19.10 11.52 -14.18
CA GLY A 415 20.27 10.92 -13.52
C GLY A 415 20.03 10.49 -12.08
N SER A 416 18.96 10.98 -11.45
CA SER A 416 18.68 10.68 -10.05
C SER A 416 18.29 9.20 -9.84
N PRO A 417 18.90 8.51 -8.86
CA PRO A 417 18.53 7.15 -8.49
C PRO A 417 17.29 7.09 -7.59
N PHE A 418 16.75 8.23 -7.16
CA PHE A 418 15.72 8.34 -6.15
C PHE A 418 14.31 8.31 -6.75
N GLY A 419 13.65 7.16 -6.58
CA GLY A 419 12.27 6.93 -6.97
C GLY A 419 11.34 6.62 -5.81
N ILE A 420 10.06 6.92 -6.01
CA ILE A 420 8.95 6.49 -5.14
C ILE A 420 7.96 5.70 -6.00
N LEU A 421 7.38 4.65 -5.43
CA LEU A 421 6.28 3.89 -5.98
C LEU A 421 4.95 4.51 -5.51
N ASP A 422 3.98 4.57 -6.42
CA ASP A 422 2.60 4.95 -6.15
C ASP A 422 1.68 3.80 -6.60
N VAL A 423 0.90 3.28 -5.65
CA VAL A 423 -0.08 2.19 -5.84
C VAL A 423 -1.49 2.65 -5.44
N GLU A 424 -1.75 3.97 -5.36
CA GLU A 424 -3.05 4.50 -4.89
C GLU A 424 -4.23 3.79 -5.56
N GLU A 425 -5.06 3.12 -4.77
CA GLU A 425 -6.14 2.27 -5.27
C GLU A 425 -7.27 3.08 -5.92
N ARG A 426 -7.28 4.40 -5.69
CA ARG A 426 -8.35 5.31 -6.09
C ARG A 426 -7.87 6.38 -7.08
N LEU A 427 -8.21 6.19 -8.34
CA LEU A 427 -7.91 7.14 -9.42
C LEU A 427 -8.62 8.50 -9.22
N ASP A 428 -9.75 8.53 -8.52
CA ASP A 428 -10.51 9.74 -8.19
C ASP A 428 -9.87 10.56 -7.05
N ARG A 429 -9.06 9.92 -6.19
CA ARG A 429 -8.25 10.58 -5.15
C ARG A 429 -6.86 10.98 -5.62
N LEU A 430 -6.53 10.76 -6.90
CA LEU A 430 -5.29 11.23 -7.51
C LEU A 430 -5.27 12.75 -7.68
N ASN A 431 -5.30 13.46 -6.57
CA ASN A 431 -4.80 14.80 -6.57
C ASN A 431 -3.28 14.67 -6.71
N SER A 432 -2.77 14.72 -7.93
CA SER A 432 -1.35 14.63 -8.25
C SER A 432 -0.51 15.70 -7.52
N ASP A 433 -1.16 16.76 -7.03
CA ASP A 433 -0.70 17.74 -6.01
C ASP A 433 -0.19 17.09 -4.74
N PHE A 434 -0.85 16.02 -4.32
CA PHE A 434 -0.55 15.28 -3.12
C PHE A 434 0.67 14.36 -3.28
N TYR A 435 0.98 13.88 -4.48
CA TYR A 435 2.09 12.95 -4.69
C TYR A 435 3.27 13.66 -5.36
N ALA A 436 3.17 13.95 -6.67
CA ALA A 436 4.24 14.55 -7.46
C ALA A 436 4.45 16.06 -7.25
N GLY A 437 3.57 16.70 -6.47
CA GLY A 437 3.63 18.11 -6.08
C GLY A 437 4.70 18.43 -5.05
N LYS A 438 4.26 19.04 -3.94
CA LYS A 438 5.12 19.57 -2.87
C LYS A 438 6.20 18.59 -2.41
N PHE A 439 5.88 17.31 -2.35
CA PHE A 439 6.79 16.31 -1.80
C PHE A 439 7.93 15.92 -2.74
N ALA A 440 7.73 15.90 -4.07
CA ALA A 440 8.83 15.65 -4.99
C ALA A 440 9.93 16.70 -4.83
N SER A 441 9.53 17.97 -4.75
CA SER A 441 10.46 19.08 -4.48
C SER A 441 11.03 19.08 -3.06
N ASP A 442 10.22 18.76 -2.04
CA ASP A 442 10.64 18.84 -0.64
C ASP A 442 11.55 17.65 -0.25
N VAL A 443 11.17 16.42 -0.63
CA VAL A 443 11.91 15.18 -0.33
C VAL A 443 13.06 14.96 -1.32
N GLY A 444 12.93 15.42 -2.56
CA GLY A 444 14.01 15.36 -3.55
C GLY A 444 14.05 14.08 -4.40
N TYR A 445 12.99 13.25 -4.37
CA TYR A 445 12.87 12.19 -5.38
C TYR A 445 12.57 12.80 -6.75
N LYS A 446 13.01 12.10 -7.80
CA LYS A 446 12.88 12.57 -9.20
C LYS A 446 12.19 11.57 -10.11
N TRP A 447 11.90 10.39 -9.59
CA TRP A 447 11.17 9.34 -10.29
C TRP A 447 9.93 8.96 -9.53
N MET A 448 8.85 8.74 -10.26
CA MET A 448 7.62 8.14 -9.75
C MET A 448 7.29 6.92 -10.59
N ARG A 449 7.13 5.77 -9.96
CA ARG A 449 6.65 4.54 -10.60
C ARG A 449 5.18 4.36 -10.26
N PHE A 450 4.33 4.26 -11.28
CA PHE A 450 2.91 3.97 -11.10
C PHE A 450 2.65 2.47 -11.26
N LEU A 451 1.97 1.89 -10.28
CA LEU A 451 1.57 0.48 -10.20
C LEU A 451 0.09 0.41 -9.79
N GLY A 452 -0.59 -0.72 -9.99
CA GLY A 452 -2.00 -0.88 -9.59
C GLY A 452 -2.96 -0.09 -10.50
N PRO A 453 -4.06 0.48 -9.98
CA PRO A 453 -5.00 1.25 -10.81
C PRO A 453 -4.37 2.42 -11.59
N PRO A 454 -3.37 3.16 -11.03
CA PRO A 454 -2.57 4.16 -11.76
C PRO A 454 -1.63 3.61 -12.84
N SER A 455 -1.51 2.30 -13.03
CA SER A 455 -0.73 1.69 -14.10
C SER A 455 -1.51 1.63 -15.42
N ALA A 456 -0.88 1.22 -16.52
CA ALA A 456 -1.52 1.00 -17.82
C ALA A 456 -1.95 -0.48 -17.97
N GLN A 457 -3.23 -0.76 -17.76
CA GLN A 457 -3.77 -2.12 -17.73
C GLN A 457 -4.56 -2.44 -18.99
N TYR A 458 -4.17 -3.51 -19.69
CA TYR A 458 -4.80 -3.93 -20.93
C TYR A 458 -6.28 -4.30 -20.74
N MET A 459 -6.63 -4.99 -19.65
CA MET A 459 -8.02 -5.39 -19.39
C MET A 459 -8.94 -4.22 -19.04
N ILE A 460 -8.44 -3.22 -18.31
CA ILE A 460 -9.19 -1.98 -18.06
C ILE A 460 -9.42 -1.23 -19.37
N TYR A 461 -8.40 -1.17 -20.24
CA TYR A 461 -8.59 -0.60 -21.57
C TYR A 461 -9.64 -1.36 -22.39
N LEU A 462 -9.67 -2.68 -22.34
CA LEU A 462 -10.64 -3.46 -23.12
C LEU A 462 -12.07 -3.36 -22.59
N ARG A 463 -12.25 -3.41 -21.27
CA ARG A 463 -13.57 -3.64 -20.64
C ARG A 463 -14.00 -2.58 -19.64
N GLY A 464 -13.14 -1.61 -19.36
CA GLY A 464 -13.28 -0.72 -18.22
C GLY A 464 -12.89 -1.42 -16.92
N GLY A 465 -13.01 -0.69 -15.81
CA GLY A 465 -12.77 -1.18 -14.46
C GLY A 465 -13.89 -0.74 -13.53
N MET A 466 -13.79 -1.11 -12.25
CA MET A 466 -14.68 -0.57 -11.23
C MET A 466 -14.45 0.94 -11.16
N ASN A 467 -15.40 1.72 -11.69
CA ASN A 467 -15.35 3.19 -11.86
C ASN A 467 -14.39 3.71 -12.95
N LEU A 468 -13.94 2.85 -13.87
CA LEU A 468 -13.06 3.26 -14.96
C LEU A 468 -13.70 2.97 -16.31
N GLN A 469 -13.70 3.97 -17.17
CA GLN A 469 -14.22 3.85 -18.52
C GLN A 469 -13.30 2.94 -19.36
N ALA A 470 -13.84 2.24 -20.35
CA ALA A 470 -13.02 1.48 -21.28
C ALA A 470 -12.32 2.41 -22.30
N GLY A 471 -11.38 1.83 -23.05
CA GLY A 471 -10.76 2.43 -24.22
C GLY A 471 -9.94 3.68 -23.92
N GLU A 472 -10.01 4.65 -24.83
CA GLU A 472 -9.21 5.87 -24.77
C GLU A 472 -9.56 6.79 -23.59
N ALA A 473 -10.76 6.67 -23.03
CA ALA A 473 -11.16 7.48 -21.89
C ALA A 473 -10.35 7.12 -20.63
N TYR A 474 -10.09 5.83 -20.39
CA TYR A 474 -9.17 5.39 -19.35
C TYR A 474 -7.76 5.97 -19.52
N LEU A 475 -7.22 5.91 -20.75
CA LEU A 475 -5.90 6.47 -21.04
C LEU A 475 -5.85 8.00 -20.83
N THR A 476 -6.97 8.70 -21.04
CA THR A 476 -7.08 10.14 -20.81
C THR A 476 -6.98 10.49 -19.32
N GLN A 477 -7.55 9.65 -18.45
CA GLN A 477 -7.43 9.81 -16.99
C GLN A 477 -5.96 9.64 -16.55
N LEU A 478 -5.30 8.60 -17.04
CA LEU A 478 -3.87 8.37 -16.78
C LEU A 478 -3.00 9.53 -17.28
N ASN A 479 -3.30 10.10 -18.45
CA ASN A 479 -2.53 11.23 -19.01
C ASN A 479 -2.50 12.42 -18.06
N THR A 480 -3.64 12.77 -17.47
CA THR A 480 -3.75 13.90 -16.55
C THR A 480 -2.85 13.70 -15.33
N LEU A 481 -2.85 12.50 -14.75
CA LEU A 481 -1.98 12.12 -13.64
C LEU A 481 -0.50 12.26 -14.01
N TYR A 482 -0.09 11.64 -15.11
CA TYR A 482 1.31 11.59 -15.51
C TYR A 482 1.85 12.96 -15.95
N GLU A 483 1.07 13.73 -16.70
CA GLU A 483 1.47 15.08 -17.11
C GLU A 483 1.64 15.99 -15.91
N ASN A 484 0.78 15.90 -14.89
CA ASN A 484 0.96 16.69 -13.68
C ASN A 484 2.31 16.38 -13.01
N ALA A 485 2.66 15.09 -12.87
CA ALA A 485 3.96 14.72 -12.32
C ALA A 485 5.14 15.22 -13.16
N MET A 486 5.08 15.05 -14.48
CA MET A 486 6.14 15.51 -15.40
C MET A 486 6.29 17.03 -15.41
N ASN A 487 5.18 17.79 -15.37
CA ASN A 487 5.19 19.25 -15.30
C ASN A 487 5.84 19.78 -14.02
N ARG A 488 6.08 18.91 -13.02
CA ARG A 488 6.74 19.23 -11.75
C ARG A 488 8.18 18.73 -11.69
N GLY A 489 8.73 18.31 -12.83
CA GLY A 489 10.11 17.84 -12.93
C GLY A 489 10.33 16.43 -12.35
N VAL A 490 9.25 15.62 -12.28
CA VAL A 490 9.32 14.20 -11.91
C VAL A 490 9.23 13.36 -13.17
N SER A 491 10.22 12.49 -13.39
CA SER A 491 10.17 11.48 -14.44
C SER A 491 9.21 10.36 -14.05
N VAL A 492 8.42 9.89 -15.01
CA VAL A 492 7.39 8.88 -14.79
C VAL A 492 7.82 7.53 -15.36
N LEU A 493 7.67 6.47 -14.56
CA LEU A 493 7.78 5.07 -14.96
C LEU A 493 6.40 4.41 -14.85
N VAL A 494 5.77 4.12 -15.99
CA VAL A 494 4.43 3.50 -16.01
C VAL A 494 4.54 1.99 -16.04
N THR A 495 3.95 1.30 -15.08
CA THR A 495 3.83 -0.17 -15.17
C THR A 495 2.77 -0.52 -16.22
N ILE A 496 3.06 -1.49 -17.08
CA ILE A 496 2.11 -2.06 -18.04
C ILE A 496 1.70 -3.43 -17.54
N ASN A 497 0.39 -3.67 -17.47
CA ASN A 497 -0.17 -4.99 -17.22
C ASN A 497 -0.77 -5.56 -18.51
N PRO A 498 -0.13 -6.56 -19.17
CA PRO A 498 -0.66 -7.19 -20.37
C PRO A 498 -1.57 -8.38 -20.10
N SER A 499 -1.75 -8.79 -18.84
CA SER A 499 -2.53 -9.98 -18.48
C SER A 499 -3.96 -9.87 -18.98
N THR A 500 -4.47 -10.96 -19.56
CA THR A 500 -5.88 -11.06 -20.01
C THR A 500 -6.79 -11.80 -19.04
N GLY A 501 -6.25 -12.26 -17.90
CA GLY A 501 -7.05 -12.74 -16.77
C GLY A 501 -8.04 -11.68 -16.31
N ASP A 502 -9.26 -12.07 -15.92
CA ASP A 502 -10.27 -11.12 -15.46
C ASP A 502 -9.70 -10.39 -14.23
N ALA A 503 -9.69 -9.05 -14.24
CA ALA A 503 -9.08 -8.23 -13.18
C ALA A 503 -9.79 -8.34 -11.81
N ARG A 504 -10.76 -9.26 -11.67
CA ARG A 504 -11.52 -9.49 -10.46
C ARG A 504 -10.86 -10.62 -9.64
N PRO A 505 -10.48 -10.37 -8.38
CA PRO A 505 -10.05 -11.43 -7.47
C PRO A 505 -11.13 -12.52 -7.34
N PRO A 506 -10.79 -13.81 -7.23
CA PRO A 506 -9.46 -14.41 -7.15
C PRO A 506 -9.06 -15.08 -8.48
N GLN A 507 -8.59 -14.34 -9.49
CA GLN A 507 -8.16 -14.94 -10.76
C GLN A 507 -6.65 -14.89 -10.98
N LYS A 508 -6.19 -15.81 -11.85
CA LYS A 508 -4.79 -16.04 -12.22
C LYS A 508 -4.27 -14.84 -13.03
N ALA A 509 -3.62 -13.90 -12.35
CA ALA A 509 -2.74 -12.95 -13.01
C ALA A 509 -1.68 -13.71 -13.84
N GLY A 510 -1.16 -13.08 -14.89
CA GLY A 510 0.00 -13.59 -15.62
C GLY A 510 -0.27 -14.52 -16.80
N VAL A 511 -1.45 -14.43 -17.40
CA VAL A 511 -1.77 -15.13 -18.66
C VAL A 511 -1.68 -14.16 -19.83
N PHE A 512 -0.83 -14.48 -20.81
CA PHE A 512 -0.71 -13.75 -22.06
C PHE A 512 -0.31 -14.69 -23.20
N THR A 513 -1.16 -14.83 -24.20
CA THR A 513 -1.02 -15.83 -25.26
C THR A 513 -0.89 -15.20 -26.63
N GLN A 514 -0.59 -16.01 -27.64
CA GLN A 514 -0.50 -15.55 -29.03
C GLN A 514 -1.82 -14.94 -29.54
N ALA A 515 -2.97 -15.38 -29.01
CA ALA A 515 -4.29 -14.84 -29.38
C ALA A 515 -4.45 -13.38 -28.91
N ASP A 516 -3.77 -12.98 -27.84
CA ASP A 516 -3.90 -11.66 -27.22
C ASP A 516 -3.06 -10.59 -27.94
N VAL A 517 -2.03 -11.00 -28.67
CA VAL A 517 -1.01 -10.12 -29.28
C VAL A 517 -1.61 -9.01 -30.14
N SER A 518 -2.64 -9.30 -30.93
CA SER A 518 -3.25 -8.30 -31.83
C SER A 518 -3.95 -7.18 -31.04
N GLY A 519 -4.86 -7.55 -30.14
CA GLY A 519 -5.59 -6.58 -29.31
C GLY A 519 -4.67 -5.81 -28.36
N TYR A 520 -3.68 -6.49 -27.79
CA TYR A 520 -2.69 -5.87 -26.91
C TYR A 520 -1.79 -4.88 -27.68
N SER A 521 -1.40 -5.21 -28.91
CA SER A 521 -0.65 -4.29 -29.76
C SER A 521 -1.44 -3.02 -30.06
N GLU A 522 -2.75 -3.13 -30.27
CA GLU A 522 -3.61 -1.95 -30.49
C GLU A 522 -3.74 -1.10 -29.23
N PHE A 523 -3.92 -1.74 -28.06
CA PHE A 523 -3.84 -1.05 -26.78
C PHE A 523 -2.53 -0.26 -26.62
N LEU A 524 -1.38 -0.86 -26.93
CA LEU A 524 -0.09 -0.17 -26.83
C LEU A 524 0.03 1.02 -27.79
N ARG A 525 -0.50 0.92 -29.01
CA ARG A 525 -0.56 2.07 -29.94
C ARG A 525 -1.42 3.19 -29.37
N ALA A 526 -2.58 2.85 -28.81
CA ALA A 526 -3.44 3.83 -28.15
C ALA A 526 -2.75 4.46 -26.94
N LEU A 527 -2.06 3.67 -26.13
CA LEU A 527 -1.28 4.11 -24.97
C LEU A 527 -0.24 5.15 -25.38
N ILE A 528 0.60 4.85 -26.38
CA ILE A 528 1.65 5.76 -26.87
C ILE A 528 1.03 7.03 -27.47
N ARG A 529 -0.05 6.90 -28.24
CA ARG A 529 -0.75 8.04 -28.84
C ARG A 529 -1.33 8.98 -27.79
N LYS A 530 -1.88 8.44 -26.71
CA LYS A 530 -2.50 9.22 -25.62
C LYS A 530 -1.52 9.76 -24.60
N LEU A 531 -0.37 9.08 -24.43
CA LEU A 531 0.65 9.43 -23.44
C LEU A 531 2.00 9.74 -24.12
N PRO A 532 2.08 10.65 -25.10
CA PRO A 532 3.29 10.82 -25.93
C PRO A 532 4.50 11.33 -25.14
N LYS A 533 4.28 11.93 -23.96
CA LYS A 533 5.34 12.41 -23.06
C LYS A 533 5.92 11.32 -22.15
N VAL A 534 5.21 10.21 -21.93
CA VAL A 534 5.72 9.10 -21.11
C VAL A 534 6.72 8.30 -21.93
N LYS A 535 7.96 8.23 -21.45
CA LYS A 535 9.07 7.56 -22.15
C LYS A 535 9.61 6.33 -21.44
N HIS A 536 9.14 6.03 -20.23
CA HIS A 536 9.65 4.91 -19.45
C HIS A 536 8.49 4.05 -18.98
N PHE A 537 8.60 2.76 -19.29
CA PHE A 537 7.61 1.76 -18.96
C PHE A 537 8.28 0.57 -18.29
N THR A 538 7.57 -0.11 -17.40
CA THR A 538 8.00 -1.40 -16.83
C THR A 538 6.94 -2.45 -17.07
N MET A 539 7.35 -3.68 -17.35
CA MET A 539 6.43 -4.78 -17.62
C MET A 539 6.09 -5.52 -16.34
N GLU A 540 4.89 -5.27 -15.83
CA GLU A 540 4.37 -5.85 -14.59
C GLU A 540 5.26 -5.66 -13.36
N THR A 541 4.84 -6.28 -12.26
CA THR A 541 5.60 -6.39 -11.03
C THR A 541 5.64 -7.83 -10.53
N GLU A 542 6.67 -8.19 -9.74
CA GLU A 542 6.79 -9.50 -9.06
C GLU A 542 6.48 -10.67 -10.00
N VAL A 543 7.10 -10.64 -11.17
CA VAL A 543 6.62 -11.39 -12.34
C VAL A 543 6.65 -12.91 -12.11
N ASP A 544 7.59 -13.38 -11.31
CA ASP A 544 7.75 -14.78 -10.93
C ASP A 544 6.71 -15.28 -9.92
N ALA A 545 5.86 -14.41 -9.36
CA ALA A 545 4.77 -14.80 -8.48
C ALA A 545 3.55 -15.36 -9.23
N SER A 546 3.31 -14.88 -10.46
CA SER A 546 2.06 -15.17 -11.18
C SER A 546 2.24 -15.48 -12.67
N TRP A 547 3.34 -15.10 -13.29
CA TRP A 547 3.54 -15.30 -14.73
C TRP A 547 4.14 -16.66 -15.06
N LYS A 548 3.77 -17.19 -16.23
CA LYS A 548 4.59 -18.20 -16.91
C LYS A 548 5.74 -17.51 -17.65
N PRO A 549 6.98 -18.04 -17.61
CA PRO A 549 8.12 -17.44 -18.31
C PRO A 549 7.89 -17.21 -19.82
N ALA A 550 7.22 -18.14 -20.50
CA ALA A 550 6.94 -18.02 -21.94
C ALA A 550 5.96 -16.89 -22.25
N ASP A 551 4.88 -16.77 -21.49
CA ASP A 551 3.85 -15.73 -21.63
C ASP A 551 4.47 -14.34 -21.38
N TYR A 552 5.31 -14.23 -20.35
CA TYR A 552 6.03 -13.00 -20.03
C TYR A 552 7.03 -12.59 -21.13
N ALA A 553 7.79 -13.56 -21.67
CA ALA A 553 8.68 -13.34 -22.80
C ALA A 553 7.93 -12.85 -24.05
N LEU A 554 6.77 -13.44 -24.34
CA LEU A 554 5.91 -13.02 -25.45
C LEU A 554 5.37 -11.59 -25.25
N ALA A 555 4.97 -11.23 -24.04
CA ALA A 555 4.52 -9.88 -23.69
C ALA A 555 5.64 -8.84 -23.86
N LEU A 556 6.85 -9.13 -23.37
CA LEU A 556 8.04 -8.27 -23.57
C LEU A 556 8.35 -8.06 -25.05
N ALA A 557 8.44 -9.15 -25.82
CA ALA A 557 8.74 -9.10 -27.25
C ALA A 557 7.70 -8.30 -28.04
N THR A 558 6.42 -8.52 -27.75
CA THR A 558 5.31 -7.79 -28.37
C THR A 558 5.39 -6.29 -28.05
N THR A 559 5.61 -5.95 -26.78
CA THR A 559 5.66 -4.56 -26.33
C THR A 559 6.81 -3.80 -26.96
N LYS A 560 8.02 -4.37 -26.93
CA LYS A 560 9.19 -3.72 -27.52
C LYS A 560 9.07 -3.56 -29.03
N LYS A 561 8.45 -4.53 -29.72
CA LYS A 561 8.16 -4.42 -31.16
C LYS A 561 7.28 -3.21 -31.46
N VAL A 562 6.19 -3.01 -30.72
CA VAL A 562 5.31 -1.83 -30.89
C VAL A 562 6.04 -0.55 -30.55
N PHE A 563 6.82 -0.52 -29.46
CA PHE A 563 7.60 0.65 -29.06
C PHE A 563 8.60 1.06 -30.13
N ASN A 564 9.38 0.12 -30.68
CA ASN A 564 10.33 0.44 -31.75
C ASN A 564 9.66 1.02 -33.00
N GLN A 565 8.38 0.70 -33.25
CA GLN A 565 7.62 1.21 -34.39
C GLN A 565 6.96 2.57 -34.13
N GLN A 566 6.47 2.81 -32.91
CA GLN A 566 5.60 3.95 -32.59
C GLN A 566 6.26 5.01 -31.69
N CYS A 567 7.25 4.59 -30.90
CA CYS A 567 7.96 5.42 -29.93
C CYS A 567 9.40 4.91 -29.77
N PRO A 568 10.31 5.16 -30.74
CA PRO A 568 11.67 4.64 -30.69
C PRO A 568 12.49 5.12 -29.47
N ASP A 569 12.07 6.22 -28.85
CA ASP A 569 12.65 6.77 -27.63
C ASP A 569 12.07 6.15 -26.34
N CYS A 570 10.95 5.43 -26.41
CA CYS A 570 10.38 4.72 -25.28
C CYS A 570 11.31 3.59 -24.80
N LYS A 571 11.43 3.49 -23.49
CA LYS A 571 12.21 2.46 -22.79
C LYS A 571 11.28 1.49 -22.07
N LEU A 572 11.54 0.20 -22.23
CA LEU A 572 10.81 -0.87 -21.57
C LEU A 572 11.71 -1.58 -20.57
N TYR A 573 11.31 -1.62 -19.31
CA TYR A 573 12.03 -2.33 -18.25
C TYR A 573 11.31 -3.65 -17.95
N THR A 574 12.06 -4.67 -17.52
CA THR A 574 11.41 -5.86 -16.93
C THR A 574 10.84 -5.50 -15.56
N GLY A 575 9.83 -6.24 -15.12
CA GLY A 575 9.41 -6.26 -13.73
C GLY A 575 10.51 -6.87 -12.86
N GLY A 576 10.51 -6.53 -11.57
CA GLY A 576 11.34 -7.21 -10.59
C GLY A 576 10.73 -8.56 -10.20
N TYR A 577 11.39 -9.26 -9.29
CA TYR A 577 11.02 -10.61 -8.87
C TYR A 577 11.09 -10.77 -7.35
N ILE A 578 10.36 -11.72 -6.79
CA ILE A 578 10.33 -11.97 -5.33
C ILE A 578 11.07 -13.23 -4.91
N ASN A 579 11.21 -14.21 -5.81
CA ASN A 579 11.93 -15.47 -5.54
C ASN A 579 13.40 -15.35 -5.93
N PRO A 580 14.31 -15.35 -4.95
CA PRO A 580 15.75 -15.07 -5.15
C PRO A 580 16.55 -16.23 -5.78
N GLU A 581 15.87 -17.27 -6.28
CA GLU A 581 16.52 -18.40 -6.97
C GLU A 581 16.82 -18.10 -8.43
N GLY A 582 16.11 -17.14 -9.04
CA GLY A 582 16.45 -16.59 -10.36
C GLY A 582 16.15 -17.50 -11.56
N THR A 583 15.52 -18.67 -11.38
CA THR A 583 15.21 -19.60 -12.48
C THR A 583 14.19 -19.04 -13.47
N PHE A 584 13.24 -18.21 -13.00
CA PHE A 584 12.22 -17.60 -13.85
C PHE A 584 12.81 -16.85 -15.05
N PHE A 585 13.80 -15.98 -14.82
CA PHE A 585 14.38 -15.17 -15.88
C PHE A 585 15.29 -15.94 -16.84
N GLU A 586 15.88 -17.05 -16.40
CA GLU A 586 16.61 -17.97 -17.29
C GLU A 586 15.65 -18.51 -18.37
N GLU A 587 14.49 -19.00 -17.96
CA GLU A 587 13.46 -19.47 -18.88
C GLU A 587 12.87 -18.33 -19.75
N VAL A 588 12.67 -17.13 -19.19
CA VAL A 588 12.24 -15.96 -19.98
C VAL A 588 13.26 -15.67 -21.10
N PHE A 589 14.55 -15.67 -20.79
CA PHE A 589 15.59 -15.36 -21.78
C PHE A 589 15.73 -16.45 -22.85
N ASP A 590 15.57 -17.73 -22.49
CA ASP A 590 15.48 -18.82 -23.46
C ASP A 590 14.29 -18.64 -24.40
N ASN A 591 13.12 -18.24 -23.89
CA ASN A 591 11.95 -17.96 -24.71
C ASN A 591 12.14 -16.72 -25.60
N LEU A 592 12.76 -15.65 -25.11
CA LEU A 592 13.13 -14.50 -25.95
C LEU A 592 14.09 -14.88 -27.08
N LYS A 593 15.04 -15.79 -26.82
CA LYS A 593 15.93 -16.33 -27.86
C LYS A 593 15.15 -17.11 -28.91
N LYS A 594 14.21 -17.98 -28.51
CA LYS A 594 13.33 -18.72 -29.43
C LYS A 594 12.46 -17.80 -30.30
N LEU A 595 12.00 -16.68 -29.73
CA LEU A 595 11.23 -15.64 -30.43
C LEU A 595 12.10 -14.71 -31.30
N ASN A 596 13.42 -14.91 -31.35
CA ASN A 596 14.38 -13.99 -31.98
C ASN A 596 14.22 -12.53 -31.49
N ALA A 597 13.96 -12.37 -30.19
CA ALA A 597 13.58 -11.12 -29.57
C ALA A 597 14.51 -10.77 -28.40
N LYS A 598 15.82 -10.98 -28.56
CA LYS A 598 16.82 -10.73 -27.51
C LYS A 598 16.75 -9.28 -26.98
N ASN A 599 16.55 -8.29 -27.85
CA ASN A 599 16.55 -6.88 -27.46
C ASN A 599 15.18 -6.37 -26.99
N SER A 600 14.42 -7.18 -26.24
CA SER A 600 13.04 -6.88 -25.83
C SER A 600 12.88 -5.97 -24.62
N PHE A 601 13.97 -5.50 -24.01
CA PHE A 601 13.95 -4.60 -22.86
C PHE A 601 15.24 -3.77 -22.80
N ASP A 602 15.18 -2.65 -22.09
CA ASP A 602 16.24 -1.63 -21.96
C ASP A 602 16.81 -1.53 -20.53
N ALA A 603 16.13 -2.14 -19.54
CA ALA A 603 16.65 -2.29 -18.18
C ALA A 603 16.05 -3.54 -17.50
N PHE A 604 16.79 -4.10 -16.57
CA PHE A 604 16.44 -5.30 -15.81
C PHE A 604 16.04 -4.96 -14.37
N GLY A 605 14.86 -5.44 -13.95
CA GLY A 605 14.34 -5.33 -12.60
C GLY A 605 14.99 -6.32 -11.64
N LEU A 606 15.59 -5.83 -10.57
CA LEU A 606 16.19 -6.62 -9.50
C LEU A 606 15.13 -7.24 -8.58
N TRP A 607 15.55 -8.21 -7.78
CA TRP A 607 14.81 -8.77 -6.65
C TRP A 607 14.24 -7.67 -5.73
N HIS A 608 12.94 -7.77 -5.40
CA HIS A 608 12.27 -6.83 -4.50
C HIS A 608 12.66 -7.09 -3.04
N ALA A 609 13.50 -6.20 -2.51
CA ALA A 609 14.12 -6.37 -1.21
C ALA A 609 13.22 -5.89 -0.06
N PHE A 610 12.12 -6.60 0.20
CA PHE A 610 11.28 -6.38 1.38
C PHE A 610 11.79 -7.18 2.58
N ASP A 611 11.87 -6.54 3.74
CA ASP A 611 12.46 -7.13 4.95
C ASP A 611 11.64 -8.30 5.52
N MET A 612 10.32 -8.28 5.32
CA MET A 612 9.40 -9.31 5.83
C MET A 612 9.69 -10.71 5.24
N PHE A 613 10.11 -10.80 3.98
CA PHE A 613 10.42 -12.09 3.36
C PHE A 613 11.71 -12.73 3.92
N LEU A 614 12.54 -11.95 4.62
CA LEU A 614 13.86 -12.38 5.08
C LEU A 614 13.86 -12.90 6.52
N GLY A 615 13.16 -12.20 7.42
CA GLY A 615 13.18 -12.50 8.85
C GLY A 615 12.51 -13.81 9.25
N VAL A 616 11.56 -14.31 8.44
CA VAL A 616 10.75 -15.49 8.81
C VAL A 616 11.19 -16.77 8.11
N LYS A 617 11.72 -16.69 6.87
CA LYS A 617 12.00 -17.89 6.05
C LYS A 617 13.48 -18.30 5.97
N ARG A 618 14.45 -17.44 6.30
CA ARG A 618 15.85 -17.65 5.86
C ARG A 618 16.93 -17.58 6.96
N GLY A 619 16.58 -17.71 8.24
CA GLY A 619 17.57 -18.01 9.27
C GLY A 619 18.59 -16.90 9.56
N GLY A 620 18.18 -15.63 9.50
CA GLY A 620 19.02 -14.50 9.92
C GLY A 620 20.05 -14.02 8.91
N ILE A 621 19.85 -14.30 7.61
CA ILE A 621 20.68 -13.69 6.55
C ILE A 621 20.46 -12.17 6.56
N ASP A 622 21.57 -11.43 6.62
CA ASP A 622 21.56 -9.98 6.51
C ASP A 622 20.95 -9.52 5.17
N LYS A 623 19.99 -8.58 5.23
CA LYS A 623 19.26 -8.06 4.06
C LYS A 623 20.21 -7.50 3.00
N PHE A 624 21.26 -6.79 3.41
CA PHE A 624 22.17 -6.11 2.50
C PHE A 624 23.09 -7.10 1.80
N GLU A 625 23.57 -8.13 2.50
CA GLU A 625 24.31 -9.25 1.90
C GLU A 625 23.44 -10.04 0.91
N LEU A 626 22.15 -10.20 1.19
CA LEU A 626 21.24 -10.82 0.23
C LEU A 626 21.04 -9.94 -1.01
N ILE A 627 20.89 -8.61 -0.87
CA ILE A 627 20.85 -7.68 -2.00
C ILE A 627 22.11 -7.83 -2.86
N LYS A 628 23.31 -7.82 -2.26
CA LYS A 628 24.59 -8.03 -2.96
C LYS A 628 24.60 -9.36 -3.71
N THR A 629 24.17 -10.43 -3.05
CA THR A 629 24.09 -11.78 -3.64
C THR A 629 23.14 -11.82 -4.83
N GLN A 630 21.94 -11.24 -4.71
CA GLN A 630 20.94 -11.21 -5.76
C GLN A 630 21.36 -10.35 -6.94
N TYR A 631 22.02 -9.22 -6.68
CA TYR A 631 22.60 -8.39 -7.72
C TYR A 631 23.67 -9.16 -8.49
N LYS A 632 24.61 -9.81 -7.80
CA LYS A 632 25.65 -10.63 -8.42
C LYS A 632 25.05 -11.73 -9.30
N LYS A 633 24.11 -12.51 -8.76
CA LYS A 633 23.40 -13.56 -9.52
C LYS A 633 22.70 -13.00 -10.77
N SER A 634 22.03 -11.85 -10.64
CA SER A 634 21.40 -11.17 -11.78
C SER A 634 22.41 -10.76 -12.84
N ARG A 635 23.56 -10.20 -12.47
CA ARG A 635 24.62 -9.82 -13.40
C ARG A 635 25.23 -11.03 -14.09
N GLU A 636 25.46 -12.13 -13.37
CA GLU A 636 25.93 -13.39 -13.94
C GLU A 636 24.92 -13.96 -14.95
N LEU A 637 23.63 -13.98 -14.61
CA LEU A 637 22.57 -14.40 -15.51
C LEU A 637 22.52 -13.53 -16.77
N LEU A 638 22.51 -12.21 -16.62
CA LEU A 638 22.53 -11.26 -17.73
C LEU A 638 23.76 -11.47 -18.62
N ASN A 639 24.95 -11.67 -18.04
CA ASN A 639 26.18 -11.95 -18.78
C ASN A 639 26.05 -13.22 -19.63
N ARG A 640 25.55 -14.33 -19.06
CA ARG A 640 25.38 -15.62 -19.77
C ARG A 640 24.51 -15.49 -21.02
N TYR A 641 23.48 -14.64 -20.98
CA TYR A 641 22.59 -14.39 -22.12
C TYR A 641 23.07 -13.23 -23.03
N GLY A 642 24.23 -12.65 -22.74
CA GLY A 642 24.85 -11.58 -23.51
C GLY A 642 24.14 -10.23 -23.35
N TYR A 643 23.74 -9.92 -22.12
CA TYR A 643 23.18 -8.65 -21.64
C TYR A 643 24.14 -7.95 -20.66
N ALA A 644 25.45 -8.08 -20.85
CA ALA A 644 26.44 -7.68 -19.84
C ALA A 644 26.39 -6.21 -19.41
N ASN A 645 25.96 -5.33 -20.32
CA ASN A 645 25.84 -3.89 -20.07
C ASN A 645 24.40 -3.46 -19.76
N MET A 646 23.49 -4.41 -19.52
CA MET A 646 22.10 -4.10 -19.22
C MET A 646 21.99 -3.32 -17.90
N PRO A 647 21.40 -2.12 -17.90
CA PRO A 647 21.14 -1.37 -16.68
C PRO A 647 20.24 -2.16 -15.73
N VAL A 648 20.52 -2.12 -14.43
CA VAL A 648 19.72 -2.79 -13.39
C VAL A 648 19.08 -1.74 -12.49
N PHE A 649 17.82 -1.94 -12.09
CA PHE A 649 17.12 -1.09 -11.13
C PHE A 649 16.43 -1.94 -10.05
N LEU A 650 16.21 -1.35 -8.89
CA LEU A 650 15.39 -1.95 -7.83
C LEU A 650 13.98 -1.37 -7.89
N GLY A 651 13.04 -2.16 -8.41
CA GLY A 651 11.68 -1.73 -8.72
C GLY A 651 10.81 -1.47 -7.50
N GLU A 652 11.08 -2.15 -6.38
CA GLU A 652 10.39 -1.98 -5.10
C GLU A 652 11.29 -2.38 -3.93
N THR A 653 11.20 -1.61 -2.85
CA THR A 653 11.74 -1.97 -1.54
C THR A 653 11.05 -1.14 -0.47
N SER A 654 11.05 -1.65 0.75
CA SER A 654 10.55 -0.91 1.91
C SER A 654 11.12 -1.46 3.22
N TYR A 655 10.81 -0.75 4.29
CA TYR A 655 10.97 -1.19 5.66
C TYR A 655 9.79 -0.61 6.46
N PRO A 656 9.02 -1.43 7.19
CA PRO A 656 7.92 -0.91 8.01
C PRO A 656 8.48 -0.20 9.24
N CYS A 657 7.79 0.80 9.79
CA CYS A 657 8.09 1.35 11.11
C CYS A 657 6.93 1.11 12.08
N ASP A 658 7.26 0.64 13.27
CA ASP A 658 6.32 0.37 14.36
C ASP A 658 6.19 1.61 15.26
N THR A 659 5.51 2.65 14.81
CA THR A 659 4.80 3.48 15.80
C THR A 659 3.51 2.79 16.28
N HIS A 660 3.04 1.76 15.54
CA HIS A 660 1.73 1.09 15.73
C HIS A 660 1.70 -0.42 15.37
N ASN A 661 2.84 -1.03 15.04
CA ASN A 661 3.01 -2.43 14.65
C ASN A 661 3.66 -3.29 15.79
N PRO A 662 2.89 -3.89 16.70
CA PRO A 662 3.37 -4.70 17.84
C PRO A 662 4.18 -5.98 17.50
N PHE A 663 4.46 -6.27 16.23
CA PHE A 663 4.95 -7.58 15.77
C PHE A 663 6.39 -7.89 16.07
N THR A 664 7.25 -6.91 16.29
CA THR A 664 8.68 -7.22 16.17
C THR A 664 9.53 -6.19 16.88
N LYS A 665 10.24 -6.65 17.92
CA LYS A 665 11.39 -5.91 18.45
C LYS A 665 12.26 -5.49 17.27
N GLY A 666 12.55 -4.20 17.16
CA GLY A 666 13.46 -3.69 16.14
C GLY A 666 12.83 -3.00 14.93
N TYR A 667 11.50 -2.84 14.84
CA TYR A 667 10.94 -1.84 13.92
C TYR A 667 10.71 -0.54 14.69
N SER A 668 11.19 0.56 14.15
CA SER A 668 11.06 1.92 14.70
C SER A 668 11.23 2.90 13.55
N GLU A 669 10.83 4.16 13.73
CA GLU A 669 11.13 5.17 12.70
C GLU A 669 12.64 5.30 12.47
N THR A 670 13.46 5.14 13.53
CA THR A 670 14.92 5.15 13.43
C THR A 670 15.43 4.00 12.58
N ASN A 671 14.90 2.79 12.77
CA ASN A 671 15.33 1.61 12.04
C ASN A 671 14.84 1.64 10.59
N GLN A 672 13.64 2.16 10.34
CA GLN A 672 13.17 2.45 8.98
C GLN A 672 14.08 3.45 8.28
N ALA A 673 14.40 4.57 8.92
CA ALA A 673 15.27 5.59 8.38
C ALA A 673 16.69 5.07 8.10
N ALA A 674 17.26 4.30 9.03
CA ALA A 674 18.55 3.65 8.86
C ALA A 674 18.53 2.60 7.74
N ASN A 675 17.51 1.74 7.68
CA ASN A 675 17.37 0.71 6.64
C ASN A 675 17.24 1.34 5.26
N LEU A 676 16.45 2.43 5.15
CA LEU A 676 16.32 3.21 3.92
C LEU A 676 17.68 3.68 3.42
N VAL A 677 18.49 4.32 4.27
CA VAL A 677 19.83 4.80 3.89
C VAL A 677 20.74 3.64 3.47
N LYS A 678 20.77 2.55 4.25
CA LYS A 678 21.59 1.37 3.94
C LYS A 678 21.17 0.69 2.63
N THR A 679 19.87 0.57 2.36
CA THR A 679 19.34 -0.01 1.12
C THR A 679 19.73 0.83 -0.09
N TYR A 680 19.49 2.15 -0.07
CA TYR A 680 19.89 3.03 -1.17
C TYR A 680 21.41 3.01 -1.39
N ALA A 681 22.20 3.15 -0.32
CA ALA A 681 23.65 3.12 -0.41
C ALA A 681 24.17 1.80 -1.01
N THR A 682 23.65 0.66 -0.55
CA THR A 682 24.04 -0.67 -1.05
C THR A 682 23.64 -0.88 -2.51
N VAL A 683 22.41 -0.55 -2.88
CA VAL A 683 21.91 -0.83 -4.23
C VAL A 683 22.59 0.07 -5.27
N ILE A 684 22.76 1.36 -4.96
CA ILE A 684 23.46 2.30 -5.84
C ILE A 684 24.95 1.92 -5.93
N SER A 685 25.59 1.52 -4.82
CA SER A 685 27.02 1.17 -4.84
C SER A 685 27.33 -0.04 -5.71
N LEU A 686 26.38 -0.96 -5.86
CA LEU A 686 26.46 -2.12 -6.76
C LEU A 686 26.33 -1.74 -8.25
N GLY A 687 25.87 -0.51 -8.55
CA GLY A 687 25.71 0.01 -9.91
C GLY A 687 24.27 -0.01 -10.43
N ALA A 688 23.28 -0.26 -9.56
CA ALA A 688 21.89 -0.06 -9.95
C ALA A 688 21.62 1.45 -10.14
N PHE A 689 20.97 1.81 -11.24
CA PHE A 689 20.82 3.22 -11.61
C PHE A 689 19.60 3.88 -10.95
N ARG A 690 18.62 3.10 -10.45
CA ARG A 690 17.40 3.56 -9.77
C ARG A 690 16.96 2.62 -8.67
N VAL A 691 16.35 3.20 -7.64
CA VAL A 691 15.73 2.51 -6.50
C VAL A 691 14.38 3.16 -6.22
N PHE A 692 13.33 2.35 -6.09
CA PHE A 692 11.98 2.82 -5.79
C PHE A 692 11.55 2.38 -4.39
N TRP A 693 11.32 3.34 -3.50
CA TRP A 693 10.71 3.08 -2.20
C TRP A 693 9.19 2.92 -2.35
N SER A 694 8.59 1.94 -1.67
CA SER A 694 7.22 1.45 -1.95
C SER A 694 6.09 2.48 -1.85
N ASN A 695 6.23 3.53 -1.03
CA ASN A 695 5.19 4.54 -0.86
C ASN A 695 5.70 5.77 -0.11
N ILE A 696 5.11 6.93 -0.41
CA ILE A 696 5.37 8.16 0.34
C ILE A 696 4.50 8.26 1.58
N HIS A 697 3.22 7.92 1.50
CA HIS A 697 2.32 7.82 2.64
C HIS A 697 2.09 6.37 2.95
N ASP A 698 1.95 6.01 4.22
CA ASP A 698 1.42 4.69 4.57
C ASP A 698 0.12 4.40 3.80
N TYR A 699 -0.10 3.14 3.45
CA TYR A 699 -1.43 2.75 2.99
C TYR A 699 -2.39 2.67 4.17
N HIS A 700 -3.69 2.61 3.86
CA HIS A 700 -4.71 2.26 4.83
C HIS A 700 -5.41 1.00 4.35
N PHE A 701 -5.25 -0.09 5.11
CA PHE A 701 -5.91 -1.36 4.85
C PHE A 701 -5.59 -1.94 3.46
N TYR A 702 -4.33 -1.85 3.05
CA TYR A 702 -3.85 -2.27 1.73
C TYR A 702 -4.35 -3.66 1.31
N ALA A 703 -4.88 -3.77 0.08
CA ALA A 703 -5.45 -5.01 -0.45
C ALA A 703 -6.57 -5.63 0.42
N GLY A 704 -7.30 -4.80 1.18
CA GLY A 704 -8.41 -5.24 2.02
C GLY A 704 -7.98 -5.85 3.36
N GLY A 705 -6.76 -5.56 3.83
CA GLY A 705 -6.27 -6.01 5.13
C GLY A 705 -5.10 -5.16 5.63
N TYR A 706 -4.74 -5.30 6.92
CA TYR A 706 -3.50 -4.71 7.42
C TYR A 706 -2.29 -5.51 6.93
N SER A 707 -1.28 -4.79 6.48
CA SER A 707 -0.06 -5.27 5.88
C SER A 707 1.12 -4.40 6.30
N ILE A 708 2.35 -4.76 5.92
CA ILE A 708 3.50 -3.87 6.14
C ILE A 708 3.44 -2.58 5.35
N PHE A 709 2.67 -2.57 4.26
CA PHE A 709 2.60 -1.41 3.38
C PHE A 709 1.90 -0.24 4.10
N ASP A 710 1.00 -0.55 5.03
CA ASP A 710 0.33 0.38 5.93
C ASP A 710 1.27 1.04 6.95
N PHE A 711 2.55 0.64 6.99
CA PHE A 711 3.55 1.17 7.93
C PHE A 711 4.89 1.52 7.28
N SER A 712 5.00 1.42 5.95
CA SER A 712 6.27 1.55 5.24
C SER A 712 6.46 2.88 4.49
N GLY A 713 5.47 3.76 4.53
CA GLY A 713 5.53 5.10 3.97
C GLY A 713 6.54 5.99 4.70
N LEU A 714 6.89 7.10 4.06
CA LEU A 714 7.70 8.18 4.65
C LEU A 714 6.86 9.12 5.54
N ILE A 715 5.55 9.10 5.39
CA ILE A 715 4.57 9.93 6.10
C ILE A 715 3.48 9.00 6.65
N ASN A 716 3.03 9.24 7.88
CA ASN A 716 1.90 8.51 8.44
C ASN A 716 0.62 8.80 7.64
N ASN A 717 -0.22 7.77 7.47
CA ASN A 717 -1.55 7.94 6.91
C ASN A 717 -2.52 8.27 8.04
N PRO A 718 -3.23 9.41 7.98
CA PRO A 718 -4.17 9.78 9.03
C PRO A 718 -5.34 8.82 9.19
N GLU A 719 -5.64 7.98 8.19
CA GLU A 719 -6.66 6.93 8.31
C GLU A 719 -6.19 5.76 9.22
N ASN A 720 -4.88 5.62 9.49
CA ASN A 720 -4.36 4.56 10.37
C ASN A 720 -4.41 4.93 11.86
N ASP A 721 -4.01 6.15 12.21
CA ASP A 721 -3.81 6.56 13.61
C ASP A 721 -4.27 8.00 13.90
N GLY A 722 -4.91 8.68 12.94
CA GLY A 722 -5.28 10.09 13.04
C GLY A 722 -4.14 11.09 12.84
N LEU A 723 -2.92 10.63 12.49
CA LEU A 723 -1.73 11.46 12.30
C LEU A 723 -1.29 11.47 10.84
N SER A 724 -0.89 12.64 10.35
CA SER A 724 -0.24 12.81 9.03
C SER A 724 1.19 13.35 9.16
N SER A 725 1.88 12.94 10.24
CA SER A 725 3.23 13.43 10.52
C SER A 725 4.27 12.77 9.61
N LYS A 726 5.27 13.56 9.21
CA LYS A 726 6.48 13.05 8.54
C LYS A 726 7.24 12.15 9.52
N LYS A 727 7.72 11.00 9.03
CA LYS A 727 8.53 10.06 9.82
C LYS A 727 10.03 10.41 9.73
N LEU A 728 10.88 9.83 10.57
CA LEU A 728 12.34 9.99 10.45
C LEU A 728 12.84 9.59 9.06
N ALA A 729 12.26 8.56 8.45
CA ALA A 729 12.59 8.11 7.09
C ALA A 729 12.35 9.20 6.02
N TYR A 730 11.37 10.09 6.20
CA TYR A 730 11.16 11.25 5.33
C TYR A 730 12.42 12.13 5.26
N TYR A 731 12.94 12.49 6.44
CA TYR A 731 14.07 13.40 6.56
C TYR A 731 15.37 12.71 6.14
N SER A 732 15.53 11.43 6.46
CA SER A 732 16.69 10.64 5.99
C SER A 732 16.71 10.46 4.48
N TYR A 733 15.56 10.21 3.84
CA TYR A 733 15.45 10.20 2.38
C TYR A 733 15.87 11.56 1.82
N LYS A 734 15.32 12.65 2.36
CA LYS A 734 15.63 14.01 1.92
C LYS A 734 17.12 14.33 2.03
N ASN A 735 17.72 14.03 3.19
CA ASN A 735 19.15 14.25 3.42
C ASN A 735 19.98 13.43 2.44
N LEU A 736 19.69 12.14 2.27
CA LEU A 736 20.41 11.28 1.34
C LEU A 736 20.29 11.75 -0.11
N ALA A 737 19.08 12.13 -0.56
CA ALA A 737 18.84 12.64 -1.90
C ALA A 737 19.61 13.93 -2.17
N GLN A 738 19.64 14.86 -1.21
CA GLN A 738 20.43 16.09 -1.31
C GLN A 738 21.93 15.80 -1.39
N LYS A 739 22.44 14.92 -0.53
CA LYS A 739 23.87 14.58 -0.47
C LYS A 739 24.36 13.86 -1.72
N LEU A 740 23.56 12.93 -2.27
CA LEU A 740 23.90 12.18 -3.48
C LEU A 740 23.55 12.88 -4.78
N SER A 741 22.85 14.02 -4.76
CA SER A 741 22.55 14.81 -5.96
C SER A 741 23.80 15.25 -6.73
N CYS A 742 24.92 15.50 -6.02
CA CYS A 742 26.21 15.81 -6.63
C CYS A 742 26.90 14.59 -7.25
N PHE A 743 26.40 13.39 -6.99
CA PHE A 743 27.04 12.11 -7.28
C PHE A 743 26.24 11.26 -8.28
N GLU A 744 25.36 11.89 -9.09
CA GLU A 744 24.71 11.19 -10.22
C GLU A 744 25.77 10.59 -11.15
N ALA A 745 25.67 9.30 -11.46
CA ALA A 745 26.68 8.54 -12.20
C ALA A 745 28.09 8.58 -11.59
N ALA A 746 28.20 8.78 -10.26
CA ALA A 746 29.47 8.64 -9.56
C ALA A 746 30.04 7.23 -9.71
N LYS A 747 31.36 7.14 -9.67
CA LYS A 747 32.04 5.87 -9.47
C LYS A 747 31.77 5.42 -8.03
N THR A 748 31.31 4.19 -7.86
CA THR A 748 31.03 3.61 -6.56
C THR A 748 31.99 2.47 -6.24
N SER A 749 32.32 2.29 -4.97
CA SER A 749 33.09 1.15 -4.49
C SER A 749 32.82 0.86 -3.02
N GLU A 750 32.81 -0.41 -2.64
CA GLU A 750 32.89 -0.82 -1.24
C GLU A 750 34.32 -0.58 -0.71
N VAL A 751 34.43 -0.09 0.53
CA VAL A 751 35.69 0.25 1.19
C VAL A 751 35.88 -0.64 2.40
N ASN A 752 37.08 -1.19 2.57
CA ASN A 752 37.43 -1.88 3.80
C ASN A 752 37.63 -0.83 4.92
N ALA A 753 36.63 -0.69 5.78
CA ALA A 753 36.64 0.22 6.91
C ALA A 753 36.93 -0.48 8.25
N GLY A 754 37.17 -1.80 8.24
CA GLY A 754 37.40 -2.62 9.43
C GLY A 754 36.40 -3.77 9.58
N PRO A 755 36.66 -4.73 10.48
CA PRO A 755 35.78 -5.88 10.69
C PRO A 755 34.38 -5.47 11.17
N GLY A 756 33.34 -6.04 10.55
CA GLY A 756 31.95 -5.77 10.94
C GLY A 756 31.43 -4.38 10.55
N VAL A 757 32.16 -3.65 9.70
CA VAL A 757 31.78 -2.33 9.20
C VAL A 757 31.55 -2.41 7.69
N THR A 758 30.41 -1.89 7.24
CA THR A 758 30.14 -1.67 5.82
C THR A 758 30.39 -0.21 5.49
N ALA A 759 31.14 0.05 4.41
CA ALA A 759 31.41 1.40 3.93
C ALA A 759 31.34 1.44 2.40
N TYR A 760 30.62 2.42 1.85
CA TYR A 760 30.60 2.70 0.42
C TYR A 760 31.16 4.08 0.14
N ARG A 761 31.99 4.20 -0.89
CA ARG A 761 32.54 5.45 -1.41
C ARG A 761 31.86 5.80 -2.73
N PHE A 762 31.48 7.07 -2.86
CA PHE A 762 30.93 7.71 -4.05
C PHE A 762 31.92 8.78 -4.50
N GLU A 763 32.41 8.68 -5.74
CA GLU A 763 33.42 9.58 -6.29
C GLU A 763 32.95 10.24 -7.60
N LYS A 764 33.01 11.57 -7.66
CA LYS A 764 32.72 12.33 -8.88
C LYS A 764 33.48 13.65 -8.93
N GLY A 765 34.25 13.88 -9.99
CA GLY A 765 34.96 15.15 -10.21
C GLY A 765 35.89 15.55 -9.06
N GLY A 766 36.63 14.59 -8.49
CA GLY A 766 37.53 14.81 -7.34
C GLY A 766 36.82 14.94 -5.98
N LYS A 767 35.50 14.87 -5.94
CA LYS A 767 34.68 14.87 -4.73
C LYS A 767 34.46 13.45 -4.23
N GLU A 768 34.53 13.27 -2.91
CA GLU A 768 34.33 11.96 -2.26
C GLU A 768 33.27 12.02 -1.14
N LEU A 769 32.30 11.13 -1.19
CA LEU A 769 31.32 10.93 -0.13
C LEU A 769 31.36 9.47 0.32
N TYR A 770 31.29 9.24 1.63
CA TYR A 770 31.23 7.90 2.20
C TYR A 770 29.93 7.72 2.99
N ILE A 771 29.37 6.51 2.95
CA ILE A 771 28.27 6.10 3.82
C ILE A 771 28.74 4.86 4.58
N VAL A 772 28.70 4.92 5.92
CA VAL A 772 29.37 3.93 6.79
C VAL A 772 28.47 3.52 7.96
N TRP A 773 28.43 2.23 8.30
CA TRP A 773 27.74 1.71 9.48
C TRP A 773 28.35 0.39 9.97
N ALA A 774 28.04 0.02 11.23
CA ALA A 774 28.33 -1.30 11.78
C ALA A 774 27.20 -2.30 11.49
N ASN A 775 27.55 -3.52 11.07
CA ASN A 775 26.58 -4.54 10.66
C ASN A 775 25.85 -5.22 11.83
N ASN A 776 26.50 -5.33 13.00
CA ASN A 776 26.02 -6.10 14.16
C ASN A 776 25.94 -5.24 15.44
N ALA A 777 25.42 -4.02 15.30
CA ALA A 777 25.32 -3.02 16.38
C ALA A 777 23.90 -2.82 16.92
N ASP A 778 22.92 -3.54 16.37
CA ASP A 778 21.51 -3.53 16.80
C ASP A 778 21.20 -4.54 17.93
#